data_AF-M6R9V3-F1
#
_entry.id   AF-M6R9V3-F1
#
_cell.length_a   1.000
_cell.length_b   1.000
_cell.length_c   1.000
_cell.angle_alpha   90.00
_cell.angle_beta   90.00
_cell.angle_gamma   90.00
#
_symmetry.space_group_name_H-M   'P 1'
#
loop_
_entity.id
_entity.type
_entity.pdbx_description
1 polymer ?
#
loop_
_entity_poly.entity_id
_entity_poly.type
_entity_poly.pdbx_seq_one_letter_code
_entity_poly.pdbx_strand_id
1 'polypeptide(L)'
;MIVRPAFTLGGTGGGIAYTEETFEEVVSKGLKASPISQVLLEESVLGWKEFELEVMRDLADNVVIICSIENIDPMGVHTGDSITVAPQQTLSDKEYQNLRDMSIAIIREIGVETGGSNIQFAVNPTNGDVIVIEMNPRVSRSSALASKATGFPIAKIAALLSIGYTLDEIKNDITRVTPASFEPSIDYVVTKVPRFAFEKFPGTDDTLGVQMKAVGEAMAIGRTFKESFQKALRSLEIDRYGFGSDGYFQELLYSRSLNNDQRKEWIDSHLKRPNDKRIFYVKLAFDEGYTVDQIHDLCKIDRWFLWQMEGLLKLEKEYSEKGNSILYKMKQVGFSNRQLSFLKNKKQILDLLDGNLRVDLKKTEIQNLLKLSEEEIEVELGSKKILPVYKRIDTCAGEFEAYTPYFYSSYDEEDESDVTNAKSVMILGGGPNRIGQGIEFDYCCCQASYALQDLGIESIMINSNPETVSTDYDTSDRLYFEPLTLEDVYRIYQNEKPEGVIIQFGGQTPLKLAKDLEKKGVKILGTSPDSIDRAEDRKRFVEVLEKLKLNSPESGIATSMEEAREIAHKIGYPVLVRPSYVLGGRAMLIINEEKELDRYMEKAEEISKDRPLLIDSFLEDAIEVDVDALCDGKEVFVTGIMEHIEEAGIHSGDSACVLPPQTLSKNMMDEIRKATVNLALELQVKGLINIQYAV
;
A
#
# COMPACT_ATOMS: atom_id res chain seq x y z
N MET A 1 -10.10 7.88 29.78
CA MET A 1 -8.70 7.61 30.19
C MET A 1 -8.05 6.75 29.12
N ILE A 2 -6.73 6.86 28.95
CA ILE A 2 -5.96 5.96 28.07
C ILE A 2 -5.34 4.87 28.94
N VAL A 3 -5.39 3.62 28.46
CA VAL A 3 -4.79 2.46 29.12
C VAL A 3 -3.71 1.90 28.20
N ARG A 4 -2.46 1.81 28.71
CA ARG A 4 -1.33 1.25 27.96
C ARG A 4 -0.65 0.12 28.74
N PRO A 5 -0.61 -1.11 28.21
CA PRO A 5 0.08 -2.21 28.87
C PRO A 5 1.60 -2.06 28.81
N ALA A 6 2.31 -2.47 29.87
CA ALA A 6 3.76 -2.47 29.86
C ALA A 6 4.29 -3.63 29.00
N PHE A 7 5.41 -3.41 28.31
CA PHE A 7 6.10 -4.39 27.46
C PHE A 7 5.26 -4.95 26.30
N THR A 8 4.33 -4.15 25.77
CA THR A 8 3.64 -4.45 24.51
C THR A 8 3.95 -3.36 23.48
N LEU A 9 3.74 -3.67 22.19
CA LEU A 9 3.97 -2.74 21.08
C LEU A 9 2.71 -2.68 20.19
N GLY A 10 2.60 -1.65 19.35
CA GLY A 10 1.43 -1.48 18.47
C GLY A 10 0.11 -1.25 19.23
N GLY A 11 0.20 -0.80 20.49
CA GLY A 11 -0.95 -0.68 21.39
C GLY A 11 -1.62 -1.99 21.77
N THR A 12 -0.95 -3.14 21.60
CA THR A 12 -1.51 -4.46 21.95
C THR A 12 -2.00 -4.49 23.40
N GLY A 13 -3.29 -4.76 23.58
CA GLY A 13 -3.98 -4.79 24.87
C GLY A 13 -4.32 -3.41 25.46
N GLY A 14 -3.95 -2.32 24.79
CA GLY A 14 -4.31 -0.96 25.16
C GLY A 14 -5.68 -0.55 24.64
N GLY A 15 -6.17 0.58 25.13
CA GLY A 15 -7.48 1.10 24.73
C GLY A 15 -7.84 2.42 25.37
N ILE A 16 -8.98 2.97 24.93
CA ILE A 16 -9.57 4.17 25.49
C ILE A 16 -10.80 3.76 26.30
N ALA A 17 -10.81 4.11 27.58
CA ALA A 17 -11.96 3.91 28.44
C ALA A 17 -12.79 5.20 28.51
N TYR A 18 -14.02 5.14 28.00
CA TYR A 18 -15.00 6.23 28.02
C TYR A 18 -15.97 6.13 29.20
N THR A 19 -16.16 4.91 29.72
CA THR A 19 -17.08 4.55 30.80
C THR A 19 -16.39 3.60 31.78
N GLU A 20 -17.00 3.37 32.94
CA GLU A 20 -16.50 2.41 33.93
C GLU A 20 -16.50 0.96 33.39
N GLU A 21 -17.53 0.59 32.62
CA GLU A 21 -17.62 -0.72 31.97
C GLU A 21 -16.48 -0.94 30.95
N THR A 22 -16.27 0.04 30.06
CA THR A 22 -15.16 -0.03 29.09
C THR A 22 -13.79 0.02 29.78
N PHE A 23 -13.70 0.68 30.95
CA PHE A 23 -12.48 0.68 31.76
C PHE A 23 -12.12 -0.72 32.27
N GLU A 24 -13.09 -1.44 32.87
CA GLU A 24 -12.86 -2.80 33.35
C GLU A 24 -12.44 -3.76 32.23
N GLU A 25 -13.10 -3.65 31.07
CA GLU A 25 -12.78 -4.46 29.89
C GLU A 25 -11.35 -4.21 29.40
N VAL A 26 -11.00 -2.94 29.17
CA VAL A 26 -9.69 -2.55 28.62
C VAL A 26 -8.57 -2.87 29.60
N VAL A 27 -8.73 -2.58 30.88
CA VAL A 27 -7.72 -2.89 31.90
C VAL A 27 -7.52 -4.40 32.05
N SER A 28 -8.60 -5.19 32.04
CA SER A 28 -8.51 -6.65 32.11
C SER A 28 -7.77 -7.24 30.90
N LYS A 29 -8.07 -6.74 29.69
CA LYS A 29 -7.32 -7.12 28.48
C LYS A 29 -5.85 -6.70 28.56
N GLY A 30 -5.57 -5.48 29.00
CA GLY A 30 -4.21 -4.95 29.12
C GLY A 30 -3.36 -5.71 30.12
N LEU A 31 -3.90 -6.04 31.30
CA LEU A 31 -3.20 -6.84 32.31
C LEU A 31 -2.87 -8.26 31.82
N LYS A 32 -3.73 -8.85 30.97
CA LYS A 32 -3.45 -10.15 30.33
C LYS A 32 -2.43 -10.05 29.22
N ALA A 33 -2.45 -8.97 28.44
CA ALA A 33 -1.53 -8.75 27.33
C ALA A 33 -0.12 -8.40 27.80
N SER A 34 0.02 -7.66 28.91
CA SER A 34 1.33 -7.29 29.47
C SER A 34 2.08 -8.52 29.99
N PRO A 35 3.32 -8.77 29.53
CA PRO A 35 4.18 -9.83 30.06
C PRO A 35 4.45 -9.76 31.57
N ILE A 36 4.27 -8.57 32.17
CA ILE A 36 4.49 -8.32 33.61
C ILE A 36 3.18 -7.99 34.34
N SER A 37 2.03 -8.18 33.69
CA SER A 37 0.69 -7.86 34.22
C SER A 37 0.58 -6.45 34.79
N GLN A 38 1.07 -5.46 34.04
CA GLN A 38 1.02 -4.04 34.41
C GLN A 38 0.38 -3.21 33.30
N VAL A 39 -0.45 -2.25 33.69
CA VAL A 39 -0.99 -1.21 32.81
C VAL A 39 -0.72 0.17 33.41
N LEU A 40 -0.45 1.14 32.54
CA LEU A 40 -0.41 2.55 32.86
C LEU A 40 -1.77 3.19 32.54
N LEU A 41 -2.28 4.01 33.46
CA LEU A 41 -3.52 4.76 33.31
C LEU A 41 -3.20 6.24 33.18
N GLU A 42 -3.70 6.87 32.13
CA GLU A 42 -3.35 8.26 31.83
C GLU A 42 -4.57 9.13 31.57
N GLU A 43 -4.35 10.42 31.83
CA GLU A 43 -5.23 11.47 31.36
C GLU A 43 -5.37 11.41 29.85
N SER A 44 -6.58 11.71 29.36
CA SER A 44 -6.88 11.67 27.95
C SER A 44 -6.35 12.93 27.25
N VAL A 45 -5.41 12.75 26.33
CA VAL A 45 -4.94 13.80 25.40
C VAL A 45 -5.60 13.69 24.02
N LEU A 46 -6.78 13.06 23.94
CA LEU A 46 -7.48 12.85 22.67
C LEU A 46 -7.71 14.16 21.91
N GLY A 47 -7.42 14.14 20.61
CA GLY A 47 -7.55 15.30 19.74
C GLY A 47 -6.38 16.30 19.82
N TRP A 48 -5.37 16.08 20.67
CA TRP A 48 -4.12 16.83 20.60
C TRP A 48 -3.32 16.43 19.37
N LYS A 49 -2.37 17.29 18.96
CA LYS A 49 -1.44 16.95 17.87
C LYS A 49 -0.48 15.87 18.35
N GLU A 50 -0.06 14.98 17.46
CA GLU A 50 0.87 13.90 17.77
C GLU A 50 2.12 14.02 16.88
N PHE A 51 3.29 13.98 17.51
CA PHE A 51 4.59 14.14 16.87
C PHE A 51 5.54 13.01 17.25
N GLU A 52 6.42 12.65 16.34
CA GLU A 52 7.48 11.67 16.57
C GLU A 52 8.82 12.25 16.15
N LEU A 53 9.86 12.09 16.97
CA LEU A 53 11.23 12.45 16.63
C LEU A 53 12.09 11.17 16.61
N GLU A 54 12.77 10.94 15.50
CA GLU A 54 13.82 9.92 15.39
C GLU A 54 15.15 10.52 15.82
N VAL A 55 15.76 9.95 16.84
CA VAL A 55 16.92 10.49 17.54
C VAL A 55 18.05 9.47 17.51
N MET A 56 19.28 9.93 17.37
CA MET A 56 20.47 9.07 17.43
C MET A 56 21.52 9.65 18.37
N ARG A 57 22.16 8.77 19.15
CA ARG A 57 23.21 9.12 20.12
C ARG A 57 24.41 8.17 20.04
N ASP A 58 25.62 8.71 20.23
CA ASP A 58 26.88 7.96 20.26
C ASP A 58 27.64 8.07 21.60
N LEU A 59 28.77 7.35 21.71
CA LEU A 59 29.63 7.32 22.91
C LEU A 59 30.33 8.64 23.22
N ALA A 60 30.43 9.55 22.25
CA ALA A 60 30.94 10.91 22.48
C ALA A 60 29.85 11.86 23.00
N ASP A 61 28.64 11.35 23.23
CA ASP A 61 27.45 12.11 23.61
C ASP A 61 27.01 13.10 22.53
N ASN A 62 27.38 12.86 21.26
CA ASN A 62 26.76 13.55 20.14
C ASN A 62 25.31 13.06 20.04
N VAL A 63 24.37 13.98 19.82
CA VAL A 63 22.95 13.66 19.60
C VAL A 63 22.44 14.44 18.40
N VAL A 64 21.76 13.73 17.49
CA VAL A 64 21.15 14.31 16.28
C VAL A 64 19.69 13.90 16.18
N ILE A 65 18.84 14.81 15.72
CA ILE A 65 17.48 14.50 15.28
C ILE A 65 17.52 14.17 13.79
N ILE A 66 17.22 12.92 13.45
CA ILE A 66 17.27 12.45 12.07
C ILE A 66 16.02 12.89 11.31
N CYS A 67 14.87 12.80 11.95
CA CYS A 67 13.60 13.12 11.32
C CYS A 67 12.58 13.51 12.38
N SER A 68 11.66 14.38 11.98
CA SER A 68 10.50 14.76 12.76
C SER A 68 9.24 14.56 11.95
N ILE A 69 8.28 13.87 12.55
CA ILE A 69 7.07 13.38 11.90
C ILE A 69 5.88 14.04 12.61
N GLU A 70 4.93 14.55 11.83
CA GLU A 70 3.65 15.05 12.32
C GLU A 70 2.52 14.13 11.85
N ASN A 71 1.67 13.71 12.78
CA ASN A 71 0.50 12.90 12.47
C ASN A 71 -0.65 13.82 12.01
N ILE A 72 -1.29 13.48 10.89
CA ILE A 72 -2.50 14.17 10.42
C ILE A 72 -3.70 13.76 11.28
N ASP A 73 -3.80 12.46 11.54
CA ASP A 73 -4.77 11.92 12.48
C ASP A 73 -4.29 12.28 13.92
N PRO A 74 -5.12 12.95 14.73
CA PRO A 74 -4.69 13.43 16.05
C PRO A 74 -4.64 12.30 17.09
N MET A 75 -4.05 12.61 18.25
CA MET A 75 -3.94 11.70 19.40
C MET A 75 -5.24 10.94 19.64
N GLY A 76 -5.12 9.62 19.73
CA GLY A 76 -6.24 8.68 19.84
C GLY A 76 -6.29 7.66 18.71
N VAL A 77 -5.60 7.93 17.61
CA VAL A 77 -5.28 6.95 16.55
C VAL A 77 -3.80 6.63 16.67
N HIS A 78 -3.45 5.36 16.78
CA HIS A 78 -2.06 4.92 16.87
C HIS A 78 -1.26 5.39 15.64
N THR A 79 -0.01 5.85 15.82
CA THR A 79 0.85 6.34 14.72
C THR A 79 0.95 5.39 13.51
N GLY A 80 0.85 4.08 13.76
CA GLY A 80 0.80 3.04 12.74
C GLY A 80 -0.47 3.01 11.90
N ASP A 81 -1.59 3.42 12.47
CA ASP A 81 -2.88 3.55 11.80
C ASP A 81 -3.15 4.99 11.33
N SER A 82 -2.30 5.94 11.70
CA SER A 82 -2.37 7.35 11.29
C SER A 82 -1.74 7.59 9.91
N ILE A 83 -2.28 8.56 9.17
CA ILE A 83 -1.58 9.27 8.11
C ILE A 83 -0.57 10.20 8.76
N THR A 84 0.68 10.17 8.30
CA THR A 84 1.77 10.98 8.87
C THR A 84 2.56 11.69 7.78
N VAL A 85 3.21 12.80 8.13
CA VAL A 85 4.06 13.56 7.22
C VAL A 85 5.41 13.86 7.84
N ALA A 86 6.43 13.95 6.98
CA ALA A 86 7.75 14.47 7.33
C ALA A 86 8.15 15.60 6.36
N PRO A 87 8.74 16.72 6.84
CA PRO A 87 8.94 17.02 8.25
C PRO A 87 7.62 17.42 8.94
N GLN A 88 7.66 17.77 10.22
CA GLN A 88 6.58 18.49 10.91
C GLN A 88 6.25 19.81 10.20
N GLN A 89 4.97 20.19 10.19
CA GLN A 89 4.43 21.32 9.43
C GLN A 89 3.92 22.44 10.33
N THR A 90 3.34 22.12 11.50
CA THR A 90 2.53 23.08 12.27
C THR A 90 3.13 23.51 13.60
N LEU A 91 4.41 23.19 13.85
CA LEU A 91 5.17 23.73 14.98
C LEU A 91 5.92 24.99 14.57
N SER A 92 5.91 26.00 15.43
CA SER A 92 6.91 27.06 15.36
C SER A 92 8.30 26.50 15.67
N ASP A 93 9.35 27.17 15.21
CA ASP A 93 10.72 26.78 15.54
C ASP A 93 10.94 26.67 17.06
N LYS A 94 10.37 27.58 17.87
CA LYS A 94 10.46 27.50 19.34
C LYS A 94 9.85 26.22 19.92
N GLU A 95 8.69 25.83 19.43
CA GLU A 95 8.04 24.59 19.86
C GLU A 95 8.87 23.38 19.41
N TYR A 96 9.37 23.39 18.17
CA TYR A 96 10.24 22.33 17.68
C TYR A 96 11.53 22.20 18.49
N GLN A 97 12.23 23.30 18.77
CA GLN A 97 13.45 23.29 19.60
C GLN A 97 13.15 22.75 21.00
N ASN A 98 11.98 23.06 21.58
CA ASN A 98 11.57 22.50 22.86
C ASN A 98 11.39 20.97 22.79
N LEU A 99 10.74 20.45 21.75
CA LEU A 99 10.60 19.00 21.52
C LEU A 99 11.96 18.34 21.29
N ARG A 100 12.84 19.00 20.52
CA ARG A 100 14.22 18.56 20.26
C ARG A 100 15.04 18.47 21.54
N ASP A 101 15.01 19.50 22.39
CA ASP A 101 15.72 19.51 23.67
C ASP A 101 15.18 18.43 24.63
N MET A 102 13.86 18.24 24.68
CA MET A 102 13.24 17.15 25.43
C MET A 102 13.71 15.79 24.92
N SER A 103 13.72 15.58 23.60
CA SER A 103 14.21 14.35 22.97
C SER A 103 15.66 14.02 23.36
N ILE A 104 16.53 15.03 23.34
CA ILE A 104 17.93 14.91 23.75
C ILE A 104 18.04 14.56 25.25
N ALA A 105 17.23 15.18 26.11
CA ALA A 105 17.23 14.86 27.54
C ALA A 105 16.72 13.44 27.82
N ILE A 106 15.66 13.02 27.13
CA ILE A 106 15.03 11.70 27.27
C ILE A 106 15.98 10.58 26.83
N ILE A 107 16.63 10.71 25.67
CA ILE A 107 17.56 9.67 25.19
C ILE A 107 18.76 9.49 26.12
N ARG A 108 19.24 10.59 26.73
CA ARG A 108 20.29 10.56 27.76
C ARG A 108 19.83 9.89 29.04
N GLU A 109 18.67 10.27 29.57
CA GLU A 109 18.16 9.77 30.84
C GLU A 109 17.82 8.27 30.79
N ILE A 110 17.25 7.80 29.67
CA ILE A 110 17.00 6.36 29.47
C ILE A 110 18.32 5.58 29.30
N GLY A 111 19.41 6.25 28.94
CA GLY A 111 20.74 5.62 28.81
C GLY A 111 20.95 4.92 27.48
N VAL A 112 20.30 5.38 26.40
CA VAL A 112 20.65 4.91 25.04
C VAL A 112 21.92 5.66 24.61
N GLU A 113 23.06 4.98 24.68
CA GLU A 113 24.38 5.59 24.45
C GLU A 113 24.94 5.32 23.03
N THR A 114 24.45 4.29 22.33
CA THR A 114 25.04 3.82 21.06
C THR A 114 23.99 3.36 20.06
N GLY A 115 23.14 4.26 19.58
CA GLY A 115 22.11 3.87 18.60
C GLY A 115 20.99 4.88 18.43
N GLY A 116 19.96 4.43 17.70
CA GLY A 116 18.75 5.21 17.41
C GLY A 116 17.60 4.91 18.37
N SER A 117 16.68 5.85 18.52
CA SER A 117 15.43 5.71 19.27
C SER A 117 14.35 6.64 18.70
N ASN A 118 13.10 6.21 18.81
CA ASN A 118 11.92 7.01 18.49
C ASN A 118 11.32 7.58 19.77
N ILE A 119 10.95 8.86 19.77
CA ILE A 119 10.31 9.53 20.91
C ILE A 119 9.02 10.20 20.44
N GLN A 120 7.92 9.97 21.17
CA GLN A 120 6.59 10.45 20.81
C GLN A 120 6.09 11.52 21.77
N PHE A 121 5.40 12.53 21.22
CA PHE A 121 4.88 13.68 21.95
C PHE A 121 3.44 13.98 21.55
N ALA A 122 2.62 14.38 22.53
CA ALA A 122 1.37 15.07 22.29
C ALA A 122 1.54 16.57 22.56
N VAL A 123 1.05 17.41 21.66
CA VAL A 123 1.08 18.88 21.81
C VAL A 123 -0.33 19.43 21.77
N ASN A 124 -0.70 20.19 22.79
CA ASN A 124 -2.00 20.83 22.86
C ASN A 124 -2.07 21.97 21.83
N PRO A 125 -2.98 21.91 20.84
CA PRO A 125 -3.06 22.92 19.79
C PRO A 125 -3.48 24.31 20.28
N THR A 126 -3.99 24.43 21.52
CA THR A 126 -4.52 25.69 22.06
C THR A 126 -3.47 26.49 22.82
N ASN A 127 -2.59 25.83 23.58
CA ASN A 127 -1.65 26.50 24.48
C ASN A 127 -0.19 26.04 24.34
N GLY A 128 0.08 25.01 23.52
CA GLY A 128 1.44 24.49 23.30
C GLY A 128 1.97 23.58 24.42
N ASP A 129 1.12 23.17 25.37
CA ASP A 129 1.53 22.20 26.40
C ASP A 129 1.97 20.89 25.74
N VAL A 130 3.08 20.33 26.22
CA VAL A 130 3.70 19.12 25.67
C VAL A 130 3.60 17.99 26.70
N ILE A 131 3.17 16.82 26.24
CA ILE A 131 3.19 15.57 27.01
C ILE A 131 4.06 14.57 26.25
N VAL A 132 5.06 14.02 26.94
CA VAL A 132 5.86 12.90 26.43
C VAL A 132 5.01 11.64 26.52
N ILE A 133 4.84 10.95 25.40
CA ILE A 133 3.96 9.78 25.30
C ILE A 133 4.74 8.51 25.61
N GLU A 134 5.79 8.24 24.84
CA GLU A 134 6.68 7.09 25.05
C GLU A 134 8.03 7.32 24.36
N MET A 135 9.00 6.45 24.66
CA MET A 135 10.16 6.26 23.81
C MET A 135 10.37 4.78 23.51
N ASN A 136 10.86 4.50 22.31
CA ASN A 136 11.20 3.16 21.85
C ASN A 136 12.72 3.07 21.69
N PRO A 137 13.45 2.40 22.63
CA PRO A 137 14.92 2.34 22.64
C PRO A 137 15.47 1.33 21.62
N ARG A 138 15.03 1.44 20.36
CA ARG A 138 15.37 0.58 19.22
C ARG A 138 14.90 1.22 17.92
N VAL A 139 15.30 0.64 16.80
CA VAL A 139 14.65 0.89 15.50
C VAL A 139 13.16 0.52 15.54
N SER A 140 12.38 1.24 14.75
CA SER A 140 10.92 1.17 14.67
C SER A 140 10.46 1.25 13.20
N ARG A 141 9.16 1.03 12.96
CA ARG A 141 8.49 1.39 11.69
C ARG A 141 8.75 2.85 11.32
N SER A 142 8.62 3.77 12.28
CA SER A 142 8.90 5.19 12.09
C SER A 142 10.36 5.46 11.72
N SER A 143 11.31 4.67 12.24
CA SER A 143 12.73 4.79 11.86
C SER A 143 12.99 4.32 10.42
N ALA A 144 12.27 3.29 9.95
CA ALA A 144 12.34 2.86 8.55
C ALA A 144 11.77 3.95 7.63
N LEU A 145 10.57 4.46 7.97
CA LEU A 145 9.95 5.60 7.30
C LEU A 145 10.90 6.81 7.25
N ALA A 146 11.50 7.21 8.37
CA ALA A 146 12.43 8.31 8.46
C ALA A 146 13.70 8.09 7.62
N SER A 147 14.21 6.86 7.59
CA SER A 147 15.37 6.51 6.77
C SER A 147 15.07 6.69 5.27
N LYS A 148 13.88 6.27 4.82
CA LYS A 148 13.44 6.50 3.44
C LYS A 148 13.12 7.96 3.16
N ALA A 149 12.51 8.65 4.11
CA ALA A 149 12.14 10.06 3.94
C ALA A 149 13.36 10.97 3.82
N THR A 150 14.42 10.70 4.56
CA THR A 150 15.60 11.56 4.64
C THR A 150 16.75 11.08 3.78
N GLY A 151 16.83 9.78 3.50
CA GLY A 151 18.01 9.12 2.95
C GLY A 151 19.06 8.74 4.00
N PHE A 152 18.85 9.06 5.28
CA PHE A 152 19.76 8.73 6.37
C PHE A 152 19.53 7.28 6.86
N PRO A 153 20.48 6.34 6.71
CA PRO A 153 20.24 4.92 6.98
C PRO A 153 20.37 4.59 8.49
N ILE A 154 19.31 4.86 9.26
CA ILE A 154 19.32 4.80 10.74
C ILE A 154 19.84 3.46 11.26
N ALA A 155 19.33 2.34 10.74
CA ALA A 155 19.71 1.01 11.21
C ALA A 155 21.19 0.67 10.93
N LYS A 156 21.71 1.07 9.75
CA LYS A 156 23.11 0.88 9.35
C LYS A 156 24.05 1.65 10.25
N ILE A 157 23.73 2.92 10.53
CA ILE A 157 24.54 3.78 11.38
C ILE A 157 24.45 3.33 12.84
N ALA A 158 23.25 3.00 13.35
CA ALA A 158 23.08 2.48 14.70
C ALA A 158 23.90 1.19 14.95
N ALA A 159 24.00 0.31 13.95
CA ALA A 159 24.85 -0.88 14.03
C ALA A 159 26.34 -0.52 14.19
N LEU A 160 26.84 0.48 13.44
CA LEU A 160 28.22 0.96 13.58
C LEU A 160 28.48 1.61 14.94
N LEU A 161 27.54 2.43 15.45
CA LEU A 161 27.64 3.01 16.78
C LEU A 161 27.72 1.95 17.88
N SER A 162 26.98 0.85 17.74
CA SER A 162 26.95 -0.25 18.72
C SER A 162 28.30 -0.97 18.89
N ILE A 163 29.20 -0.87 17.90
CA ILE A 163 30.56 -1.43 17.97
C ILE A 163 31.63 -0.37 18.26
N GLY A 164 31.22 0.83 18.68
CA GLY A 164 32.10 1.86 19.25
C GLY A 164 32.48 3.01 18.33
N TYR A 165 31.93 3.09 17.11
CA TYR A 165 32.10 4.29 16.27
C TYR A 165 31.34 5.48 16.85
N THR A 166 31.78 6.69 16.50
CA THR A 166 31.04 7.94 16.71
C THR A 166 30.47 8.48 15.41
N LEU A 167 29.46 9.34 15.48
CA LEU A 167 28.74 9.87 14.32
C LEU A 167 29.65 10.67 13.37
N ASP A 168 30.67 11.32 13.91
CA ASP A 168 31.66 12.08 13.14
C ASP A 168 32.68 11.20 12.38
N GLU A 169 32.84 9.94 12.80
CA GLU A 169 33.69 8.96 12.11
C GLU A 169 32.96 8.27 10.94
N ILE A 170 31.63 8.24 10.98
CA ILE A 170 30.80 7.60 9.97
C ILE A 170 30.51 8.61 8.85
N LYS A 171 30.67 8.17 7.62
CA LYS A 171 30.44 9.00 6.43
C LYS A 171 28.97 8.95 6.00
N ASN A 172 28.42 10.06 5.52
CA ASN A 172 27.10 10.08 4.89
C ASN A 172 27.18 9.36 3.52
N ASP A 173 26.40 8.30 3.35
CA ASP A 173 26.38 7.46 2.15
C ASP A 173 25.97 8.23 0.89
N ILE A 174 25.05 9.20 1.04
CA ILE A 174 24.42 9.90 -0.08
C ILE A 174 25.29 11.02 -0.63
N THR A 175 25.78 11.92 0.24
CA THR A 175 26.63 13.05 -0.17
C THR A 175 28.09 12.63 -0.34
N ARG A 176 28.53 11.58 0.35
CA ARG A 176 29.92 11.10 0.36
C ARG A 176 30.96 12.16 0.71
N VAL A 177 30.56 13.28 1.30
CA VAL A 177 31.48 14.37 1.69
C VAL A 177 31.21 14.89 3.10
N THR A 178 30.02 14.62 3.66
CA THR A 178 29.66 14.98 5.03
C THR A 178 29.74 13.76 5.97
N PRO A 179 29.93 13.97 7.29
CA PRO A 179 29.80 12.90 8.28
C PRO A 179 28.31 12.57 8.55
N ALA A 180 28.05 11.54 9.36
CA ALA A 180 26.72 11.21 9.86
C ALA A 180 26.29 12.09 11.06
N SER A 181 27.20 12.90 11.61
CA SER A 181 26.94 13.84 12.70
C SER A 181 26.24 15.12 12.23
N PHE A 182 25.06 15.00 11.64
CA PHE A 182 24.21 16.13 11.20
C PHE A 182 22.73 15.78 11.34
N GLU A 183 21.89 16.81 11.30
CA GLU A 183 20.43 16.67 11.22
C GLU A 183 20.02 16.86 9.76
N PRO A 184 19.39 15.87 9.10
CA PRO A 184 18.95 16.01 7.71
C PRO A 184 17.98 17.18 7.51
N SER A 185 18.14 17.85 6.37
CA SER A 185 17.18 18.84 5.88
C SER A 185 16.62 18.35 4.55
N ILE A 186 15.29 18.38 4.41
CA ILE A 186 14.60 17.94 3.20
C ILE A 186 13.84 19.12 2.58
N ASP A 187 13.89 19.23 1.25
CA ASP A 187 13.23 20.28 0.47
C ASP A 187 11.94 19.80 -0.21
N TYR A 188 11.36 18.75 0.37
CA TYR A 188 10.14 18.11 -0.06
C TYR A 188 9.31 17.70 1.17
N VAL A 189 8.09 17.24 0.91
CA VAL A 189 7.19 16.65 1.91
C VAL A 189 7.06 15.16 1.60
N VAL A 190 7.16 14.36 2.65
CA VAL A 190 6.86 12.93 2.63
C VAL A 190 5.51 12.70 3.28
N THR A 191 4.72 11.79 2.73
CA THR A 191 3.45 11.37 3.32
C THR A 191 3.36 9.86 3.36
N LYS A 192 3.10 9.32 4.55
CA LYS A 192 2.79 7.91 4.78
C LYS A 192 1.30 7.74 4.97
N VAL A 193 0.72 6.73 4.35
CA VAL A 193 -0.68 6.33 4.54
C VAL A 193 -0.74 4.83 4.85
N PRO A 194 -1.44 4.42 5.91
CA PRO A 194 -1.55 3.01 6.28
C PRO A 194 -2.48 2.24 5.33
N ARG A 195 -2.17 0.95 5.16
CA ARG A 195 -2.95 -0.01 4.39
C ARG A 195 -3.66 -0.97 5.35
N PHE A 196 -4.99 -1.03 5.26
CA PHE A 196 -5.83 -1.92 6.07
C PHE A 196 -6.31 -3.15 5.28
N ALA A 197 -6.96 -4.11 5.92
CA ALA A 197 -7.56 -5.26 5.24
C ALA A 197 -8.91 -5.68 5.87
N PHE A 198 -9.71 -4.72 6.33
CA PHE A 198 -10.98 -4.97 7.02
C PHE A 198 -11.96 -5.81 6.18
N GLU A 199 -11.86 -5.75 4.85
CA GLU A 199 -12.65 -6.60 3.95
C GLU A 199 -12.46 -8.10 4.18
N LYS A 200 -11.35 -8.53 4.81
CA LYS A 200 -11.05 -9.93 5.11
C LYS A 200 -11.59 -10.37 6.48
N PHE A 201 -12.05 -9.43 7.31
CA PHE A 201 -12.49 -9.70 8.69
C PHE A 201 -13.91 -9.16 8.93
N PRO A 202 -14.93 -9.69 8.23
CA PRO A 202 -16.29 -9.22 8.38
C PRO A 202 -16.78 -9.36 9.83
N GLY A 203 -17.37 -8.30 10.37
CA GLY A 203 -17.81 -8.23 11.76
C GLY A 203 -16.78 -7.65 12.74
N THR A 204 -15.56 -7.36 12.28
CA THR A 204 -14.57 -6.60 13.06
C THR A 204 -14.92 -5.12 13.06
N ASP A 205 -14.77 -4.46 14.21
CA ASP A 205 -14.88 -3.01 14.33
C ASP A 205 -13.72 -2.32 13.57
N ASP A 206 -14.06 -1.54 12.57
CA ASP A 206 -13.15 -0.74 11.73
C ASP A 206 -12.78 0.61 12.37
N THR A 207 -13.23 0.90 13.59
CA THR A 207 -12.83 2.10 14.34
C THR A 207 -11.33 2.06 14.64
N LEU A 208 -10.58 3.07 14.21
CA LEU A 208 -9.16 3.20 14.55
C LEU A 208 -9.02 3.80 15.96
N GLY A 209 -8.05 3.29 16.70
CA GLY A 209 -7.79 3.65 18.08
C GLY A 209 -6.30 3.56 18.41
N VAL A 210 -5.98 3.42 19.70
CA VAL A 210 -4.59 3.26 20.16
C VAL A 210 -3.97 1.90 19.84
N GLN A 211 -4.78 0.90 19.45
CA GLN A 211 -4.32 -0.40 18.99
C GLN A 211 -4.27 -0.42 17.46
N MET A 212 -3.11 -0.76 16.91
CA MET A 212 -2.85 -0.81 15.48
C MET A 212 -3.65 -1.93 14.78
N LYS A 213 -4.20 -1.63 13.62
CA LYS A 213 -4.97 -2.55 12.75
C LYS A 213 -4.47 -2.56 11.29
N ALA A 214 -3.60 -1.62 10.92
CA ALA A 214 -2.96 -1.60 9.60
C ALA A 214 -2.09 -2.85 9.39
N VAL A 215 -2.04 -3.34 8.15
CA VAL A 215 -1.28 -4.51 7.71
C VAL A 215 -0.06 -4.16 6.84
N GLY A 216 0.13 -2.86 6.58
CA GLY A 216 1.24 -2.30 5.82
C GLY A 216 1.07 -0.79 5.65
N GLU A 217 1.93 -0.17 4.86
CA GLU A 217 1.91 1.27 4.61
C GLU A 217 2.50 1.63 3.25
N ALA A 218 2.00 2.71 2.66
CA ALA A 218 2.56 3.32 1.46
C ALA A 218 3.16 4.67 1.84
N MET A 219 4.28 5.02 1.20
CA MET A 219 4.91 6.33 1.31
C MET A 219 4.94 7.00 -0.07
N ALA A 220 4.87 8.32 -0.09
CA ALA A 220 5.17 9.10 -1.28
C ALA A 220 5.87 10.40 -0.92
N ILE A 221 6.50 10.99 -1.93
CA ILE A 221 7.30 12.21 -1.81
C ILE A 221 6.81 13.21 -2.87
N GLY A 222 6.68 14.48 -2.49
CA GLY A 222 6.38 15.57 -3.41
C GLY A 222 6.91 16.89 -2.91
N ARG A 223 7.11 17.86 -3.81
CA ARG A 223 7.65 19.21 -3.45
C ARG A 223 6.68 20.01 -2.59
N THR A 224 5.41 19.58 -2.53
CA THR A 224 4.39 20.16 -1.67
C THR A 224 3.60 19.06 -0.97
N PHE A 225 2.98 19.40 0.17
CA PHE A 225 2.04 18.50 0.85
C PHE A 225 0.96 17.97 -0.09
N LYS A 226 0.36 18.83 -0.92
CA LYS A 226 -0.72 18.42 -1.83
C LYS A 226 -0.27 17.33 -2.80
N GLU A 227 0.90 17.51 -3.40
CA GLU A 227 1.49 16.54 -4.33
C GLU A 227 1.80 15.21 -3.63
N SER A 228 2.55 15.28 -2.52
CA SER A 228 2.91 14.11 -1.71
C SER A 228 1.67 13.33 -1.24
N PHE A 229 0.67 14.04 -0.71
CA PHE A 229 -0.56 13.46 -0.21
C PHE A 229 -1.37 12.73 -1.30
N GLN A 230 -1.53 13.33 -2.48
CA GLN A 230 -2.23 12.66 -3.58
C GLN A 230 -1.45 11.47 -4.14
N LYS A 231 -0.11 11.53 -4.18
CA LYS A 231 0.76 10.40 -4.53
C LYS A 231 0.62 9.25 -3.53
N ALA A 232 0.61 9.54 -2.25
CA ALA A 232 0.47 8.53 -1.20
C ALA A 232 -0.89 7.82 -1.28
N LEU A 233 -1.98 8.57 -1.47
CA LEU A 233 -3.32 7.99 -1.61
C LEU A 233 -3.45 7.08 -2.84
N ARG A 234 -2.82 7.42 -3.97
CA ARG A 234 -2.83 6.56 -5.17
C ARG A 234 -1.82 5.40 -5.11
N SER A 235 -0.93 5.38 -4.12
CA SER A 235 0.00 4.28 -3.86
C SER A 235 -0.59 3.19 -2.97
N LEU A 236 -1.81 3.38 -2.44
CA LEU A 236 -2.41 2.44 -1.49
C LEU A 236 -2.94 1.14 -2.10
N GLU A 237 -3.01 1.04 -3.43
CA GLU A 237 -3.49 -0.16 -4.11
C GLU A 237 -4.93 -0.57 -3.73
N ILE A 238 -5.78 0.43 -3.43
CA ILE A 238 -7.21 0.28 -3.06
C ILE A 238 -8.17 0.81 -4.13
N ASP A 239 -7.71 0.92 -5.38
CA ASP A 239 -8.46 1.50 -6.50
C ASP A 239 -8.87 2.97 -6.27
N ARG A 240 -8.04 3.70 -5.52
CA ARG A 240 -8.13 5.17 -5.34
C ARG A 240 -6.96 5.84 -6.03
N TYR A 241 -7.20 7.00 -6.62
CA TYR A 241 -6.21 7.68 -7.47
C TYR A 241 -5.84 9.09 -7.00
N GLY A 242 -6.17 9.41 -5.74
CA GLY A 242 -5.88 10.67 -5.08
C GLY A 242 -6.94 10.98 -4.01
N PHE A 243 -7.13 12.26 -3.69
CA PHE A 243 -8.12 12.72 -2.71
C PHE A 243 -9.55 12.76 -3.28
N GLY A 244 -10.05 11.59 -3.70
CA GLY A 244 -11.34 11.44 -4.36
C GLY A 244 -11.34 11.91 -5.82
N SER A 245 -12.54 12.11 -6.38
CA SER A 245 -12.73 12.48 -7.79
C SER A 245 -12.03 11.54 -8.76
N ASP A 246 -12.00 10.24 -8.46
CA ASP A 246 -11.17 9.22 -9.13
C ASP A 246 -11.99 8.13 -9.85
N GLY A 247 -13.32 8.25 -9.85
CA GLY A 247 -14.22 7.23 -10.38
C GLY A 247 -14.45 6.05 -9.42
N TYR A 248 -14.01 6.16 -8.17
CA TYR A 248 -14.45 5.26 -7.11
C TYR A 248 -15.79 5.75 -6.55
N PHE A 249 -16.84 4.92 -6.68
CA PHE A 249 -18.22 5.36 -6.51
C PHE A 249 -18.92 4.87 -5.24
N GLN A 250 -18.29 4.02 -4.43
CA GLN A 250 -19.01 3.36 -3.33
C GLN A 250 -19.61 4.38 -2.35
N GLU A 251 -18.79 5.31 -1.85
CA GLU A 251 -19.24 6.33 -0.92
C GLU A 251 -20.13 7.39 -1.60
N LEU A 252 -19.86 7.71 -2.88
CA LEU A 252 -20.66 8.67 -3.64
C LEU A 252 -22.09 8.15 -3.89
N LEU A 253 -22.23 6.88 -4.30
CA LEU A 253 -23.52 6.24 -4.54
C LEU A 253 -24.34 6.17 -3.26
N TYR A 254 -23.72 5.75 -2.16
CA TYR A 254 -24.38 5.69 -0.87
C TYR A 254 -24.81 7.09 -0.40
N SER A 255 -23.92 8.07 -0.46
CA SER A 255 -24.22 9.48 -0.13
C SER A 255 -25.44 10.02 -0.89
N ARG A 256 -25.56 9.71 -2.19
CA ARG A 256 -26.68 10.14 -3.04
C ARG A 256 -27.99 9.41 -2.75
N SER A 257 -27.92 8.20 -2.18
CA SER A 257 -29.10 7.44 -1.77
C SER A 257 -29.79 8.02 -0.52
N LEU A 258 -29.05 8.82 0.25
CA LEU A 258 -29.52 9.46 1.47
C LEU A 258 -30.14 10.83 1.20
N ASN A 259 -31.14 11.20 2.00
CA ASN A 259 -31.61 12.58 2.07
C ASN A 259 -30.57 13.50 2.74
N ASN A 260 -30.75 14.82 2.68
CA ASN A 260 -29.74 15.77 3.16
C ASN A 260 -29.42 15.61 4.65
N ASP A 261 -30.41 15.39 5.52
CA ASP A 261 -30.18 15.25 6.96
C ASP A 261 -29.46 13.94 7.27
N GLN A 262 -29.88 12.84 6.65
CA GLN A 262 -29.24 11.53 6.77
C GLN A 262 -27.79 11.54 6.26
N ARG A 263 -27.54 12.21 5.13
CA ARG A 263 -26.19 12.32 4.56
C ARG A 263 -25.27 13.09 5.49
N LYS A 264 -25.75 14.19 6.06
CA LYS A 264 -25.01 14.98 7.04
C LYS A 264 -24.67 14.16 8.28
N GLU A 265 -25.65 13.47 8.86
CA GLU A 265 -25.42 12.59 10.02
C GLU A 265 -24.42 11.46 9.70
N TRP A 266 -24.54 10.87 8.50
CA TRP A 266 -23.62 9.85 8.04
C TRP A 266 -22.19 10.37 7.90
N ILE A 267 -21.97 11.52 7.24
CA ILE A 267 -20.64 12.15 7.12
C ILE A 267 -20.09 12.50 8.52
N ASP A 268 -20.89 13.15 9.37
CA ASP A 268 -20.50 13.53 10.73
C ASP A 268 -20.05 12.31 11.54
N SER A 269 -20.75 11.18 11.42
CA SER A 269 -20.38 9.95 12.13
C SER A 269 -19.01 9.40 11.70
N HIS A 270 -18.70 9.43 10.40
CA HIS A 270 -17.42 8.94 9.85
C HIS A 270 -16.26 9.92 10.06
N LEU A 271 -16.54 11.21 10.25
CA LEU A 271 -15.53 12.19 10.64
C LEU A 271 -15.17 12.07 12.13
N LYS A 272 -16.19 11.91 12.99
CA LYS A 272 -16.01 11.74 14.44
C LYS A 272 -15.37 10.41 14.82
N ARG A 273 -15.69 9.34 14.09
CA ARG A 273 -15.16 7.98 14.30
C ARG A 273 -14.03 7.70 13.31
N PRO A 274 -12.76 7.72 13.75
CA PRO A 274 -11.63 7.35 12.89
C PRO A 274 -11.85 5.96 12.27
N ASN A 275 -11.66 5.83 10.96
CA ASN A 275 -11.75 4.59 10.19
C ASN A 275 -10.78 4.66 9.00
N ASP A 276 -10.55 3.54 8.31
CA ASP A 276 -9.63 3.41 7.17
C ASP A 276 -9.97 4.32 5.97
N LYS A 277 -11.21 4.83 5.92
CA LYS A 277 -11.72 5.69 4.85
C LYS A 277 -11.96 7.14 5.27
N ARG A 278 -11.67 7.53 6.52
CA ARG A 278 -12.01 8.85 7.09
C ARG A 278 -11.59 10.01 6.19
N ILE A 279 -10.42 9.90 5.57
CA ILE A 279 -9.89 10.94 4.68
C ILE A 279 -10.81 11.19 3.48
N PHE A 280 -11.48 10.18 2.95
CA PHE A 280 -12.41 10.34 1.84
C PHE A 280 -13.75 10.93 2.29
N TYR A 281 -14.14 10.72 3.56
CA TYR A 281 -15.26 11.44 4.16
C TYR A 281 -14.97 12.93 4.38
N VAL A 282 -13.71 13.32 4.59
CA VAL A 282 -13.31 14.74 4.58
C VAL A 282 -13.57 15.36 3.20
N LYS A 283 -13.25 14.65 2.11
CA LYS A 283 -13.59 15.09 0.74
C LYS A 283 -15.09 15.27 0.56
N LEU A 284 -15.90 14.29 0.99
CA LEU A 284 -17.36 14.38 0.90
C LEU A 284 -17.93 15.53 1.73
N ALA A 285 -17.40 15.78 2.92
CA ALA A 285 -17.81 16.91 3.75
C ALA A 285 -17.57 18.25 3.04
N PHE A 286 -16.41 18.43 2.42
CA PHE A 286 -16.15 19.62 1.62
C PHE A 286 -17.07 19.74 0.39
N ASP A 287 -17.38 18.62 -0.27
CA ASP A 287 -18.33 18.60 -1.40
C ASP A 287 -19.76 18.99 -0.96
N GLU A 288 -20.16 18.65 0.26
CA GLU A 288 -21.42 19.08 0.90
C GLU A 288 -21.33 20.48 1.54
N GLY A 289 -20.21 21.19 1.36
CA GLY A 289 -20.05 22.60 1.75
C GLY A 289 -19.62 22.83 3.19
N TYR A 290 -19.06 21.83 3.87
CA TYR A 290 -18.49 22.03 5.20
C TYR A 290 -17.30 22.98 5.15
N THR A 291 -17.17 23.82 6.18
CA THR A 291 -15.98 24.65 6.39
C THR A 291 -14.86 23.84 7.02
N VAL A 292 -13.62 24.34 6.90
CA VAL A 292 -12.45 23.76 7.59
C VAL A 292 -12.67 23.68 9.09
N ASP A 293 -13.28 24.70 9.72
CA ASP A 293 -13.57 24.68 11.16
C ASP A 293 -14.57 23.59 11.54
N GLN A 294 -15.62 23.40 10.74
CA GLN A 294 -16.61 22.35 11.01
C GLN A 294 -15.99 20.96 10.94
N ILE A 295 -15.12 20.70 9.95
CA ILE A 295 -14.44 19.41 9.83
C ILE A 295 -13.45 19.24 10.98
N HIS A 296 -12.64 20.26 11.27
CA HIS A 296 -11.71 20.24 12.41
C HIS A 296 -12.44 19.94 13.72
N ASP A 297 -13.59 20.56 13.97
CA ASP A 297 -14.33 20.36 15.21
C ASP A 297 -14.82 18.91 15.37
N LEU A 298 -15.08 18.20 14.26
CA LEU A 298 -15.54 16.82 14.23
C LEU A 298 -14.40 15.80 14.40
N CYS A 299 -13.26 16.00 13.72
CA CYS A 299 -12.20 14.99 13.67
C CYS A 299 -10.86 15.39 14.31
N LYS A 300 -10.72 16.66 14.69
CA LYS A 300 -9.52 17.29 15.28
C LYS A 300 -8.25 17.29 14.41
N ILE A 301 -8.34 16.89 13.13
CA ILE A 301 -7.26 17.08 12.14
C ILE A 301 -6.90 18.56 12.08
N ASP A 302 -5.60 18.90 12.13
CA ASP A 302 -5.16 20.30 12.14
C ASP A 302 -5.68 21.08 10.92
N ARG A 303 -6.09 22.33 11.16
CA ARG A 303 -6.65 23.21 10.13
C ARG A 303 -5.70 23.41 8.96
N TRP A 304 -4.40 23.37 9.19
CA TRP A 304 -3.40 23.48 8.14
C TRP A 304 -3.60 22.43 7.06
N PHE A 305 -3.70 21.15 7.43
CA PHE A 305 -3.94 20.05 6.49
C PHE A 305 -5.28 20.21 5.77
N LEU A 306 -6.33 20.59 6.52
CA LEU A 306 -7.66 20.82 5.97
C LEU A 306 -7.70 22.00 4.97
N TRP A 307 -6.95 23.08 5.20
CA TRP A 307 -6.80 24.18 4.22
C TRP A 307 -6.09 23.73 2.95
N GLN A 308 -5.09 22.84 3.06
CA GLN A 308 -4.44 22.27 1.88
C GLN A 308 -5.43 21.41 1.07
N MET A 309 -6.24 20.59 1.75
CA MET A 309 -7.28 19.78 1.13
C MET A 309 -8.38 20.64 0.50
N GLU A 310 -8.86 21.67 1.18
CA GLU A 310 -9.79 22.65 0.61
C GLU A 310 -9.21 23.32 -0.65
N GLY A 311 -7.90 23.58 -0.65
CA GLY A 311 -7.16 24.06 -1.82
C GLY A 311 -7.26 23.12 -3.03
N LEU A 312 -7.22 21.80 -2.82
CA LEU A 312 -7.44 20.82 -3.89
C LEU A 312 -8.86 20.94 -4.46
N LEU A 313 -9.88 21.05 -3.60
CA LEU A 313 -11.26 21.24 -4.06
C LEU A 313 -11.46 22.55 -4.86
N LYS A 314 -10.79 23.63 -4.46
CA LYS A 314 -10.82 24.89 -5.22
C LYS A 314 -10.23 24.69 -6.62
N LEU A 315 -9.18 23.88 -6.75
CA LEU A 315 -8.59 23.54 -8.04
C LEU A 315 -9.50 22.62 -8.88
N GLU A 316 -10.22 21.67 -8.26
CA GLU A 316 -11.23 20.87 -8.98
C GLU A 316 -12.32 21.75 -9.61
N LYS A 317 -12.80 22.76 -8.86
CA LYS A 317 -13.77 23.74 -9.35
C LYS A 317 -13.19 24.58 -10.48
N GLU A 318 -11.97 25.09 -10.31
CA GLU A 318 -11.27 25.84 -11.34
C GLU A 318 -11.06 25.01 -12.62
N TYR A 319 -10.72 23.73 -12.50
CA TYR A 319 -10.55 22.81 -13.64
C TYR A 319 -11.87 22.52 -14.33
N SER A 320 -12.97 22.43 -13.60
CA SER A 320 -14.31 22.25 -14.18
C SER A 320 -14.72 23.43 -15.08
N GLU A 321 -14.22 24.63 -14.78
CA GLU A 321 -14.48 25.85 -15.57
C GLU A 321 -13.47 26.04 -16.71
N LYS A 322 -12.18 25.82 -16.43
CA LYS A 322 -11.07 26.16 -17.33
C LYS A 322 -10.54 24.98 -18.15
N GLY A 323 -10.92 23.76 -17.79
CA GLY A 323 -10.47 22.52 -18.40
C GLY A 323 -8.95 22.46 -18.53
N ASN A 324 -8.50 22.05 -19.71
CA ASN A 324 -7.10 21.68 -19.91
C ASN A 324 -6.11 22.86 -19.95
N SER A 325 -6.61 24.10 -19.82
CA SER A 325 -5.75 25.30 -19.72
C SER A 325 -4.97 25.38 -18.41
N ILE A 326 -5.38 24.65 -17.37
CA ILE A 326 -4.68 24.60 -16.07
C ILE A 326 -4.05 23.23 -15.77
N LEU A 327 -3.85 22.36 -16.78
CA LEU A 327 -3.29 21.02 -16.58
C LEU A 327 -1.99 21.04 -15.78
N TYR A 328 -1.05 21.91 -16.12
CA TYR A 328 0.22 22.03 -15.42
C TYR A 328 0.02 22.26 -13.91
N LYS A 329 -0.83 23.22 -13.55
CA LYS A 329 -1.18 23.55 -12.16
C LYS A 329 -1.81 22.36 -11.43
N MET A 330 -2.64 21.56 -12.12
CA MET A 330 -3.23 20.36 -11.54
C MET A 330 -2.17 19.28 -11.27
N LYS A 331 -1.26 19.07 -12.23
CA LYS A 331 -0.16 18.11 -12.10
C LYS A 331 0.82 18.49 -10.99
N GLN A 332 1.12 19.79 -10.83
CA GLN A 332 1.96 20.33 -9.74
C GLN A 332 1.44 20.05 -8.32
N VAL A 333 0.14 19.78 -8.16
CA VAL A 333 -0.44 19.40 -6.87
C VAL A 333 -0.81 17.92 -6.81
N GLY A 334 -0.27 17.12 -7.72
CA GLY A 334 -0.37 15.66 -7.70
C GLY A 334 -1.67 15.06 -8.21
N PHE A 335 -2.53 15.81 -8.94
CA PHE A 335 -3.71 15.20 -9.56
C PHE A 335 -3.30 14.15 -10.58
N SER A 336 -3.83 12.94 -10.47
CA SER A 336 -3.61 11.88 -11.46
C SER A 336 -4.42 12.11 -12.74
N ASN A 337 -4.01 11.48 -13.83
CA ASN A 337 -4.78 11.51 -15.08
C ASN A 337 -6.18 10.94 -14.86
N ARG A 338 -6.33 9.94 -13.99
CA ARG A 338 -7.62 9.38 -13.59
C ARG A 338 -8.53 10.44 -12.97
N GLN A 339 -8.00 11.25 -12.06
CA GLN A 339 -8.81 12.30 -11.43
C GLN A 339 -9.21 13.39 -12.43
N LEU A 340 -8.27 13.80 -13.27
CA LEU A 340 -8.52 14.80 -14.32
C LEU A 340 -9.56 14.30 -15.34
N SER A 341 -9.51 13.02 -15.67
CA SER A 341 -10.47 12.34 -16.53
C SER A 341 -11.87 12.33 -15.90
N PHE A 342 -11.97 11.99 -14.61
CA PHE A 342 -13.23 12.07 -13.89
C PHE A 342 -13.80 13.48 -13.85
N LEU A 343 -12.98 14.48 -13.50
CA LEU A 343 -13.43 15.87 -13.40
C LEU A 343 -13.91 16.41 -14.76
N LYS A 344 -13.18 16.10 -15.84
CA LYS A 344 -13.58 16.48 -17.22
C LYS A 344 -14.94 15.89 -17.60
N ASN A 345 -15.22 14.67 -17.16
CA ASN A 345 -16.44 13.93 -17.50
C ASN A 345 -17.48 13.91 -16.38
N LYS A 346 -17.31 14.71 -15.32
CA LYS A 346 -18.07 14.60 -14.07
C LYS A 346 -19.58 14.65 -14.31
N LYS A 347 -20.05 15.58 -15.13
CA LYS A 347 -21.48 15.71 -15.45
C LYS A 347 -22.02 14.46 -16.12
N GLN A 348 -21.36 14.00 -17.19
CA GLN A 348 -21.77 12.80 -17.93
C GLN A 348 -21.77 11.56 -17.03
N ILE A 349 -20.76 11.42 -16.18
CA ILE A 349 -20.65 10.35 -15.21
C ILE A 349 -21.83 10.39 -14.22
N LEU A 350 -22.13 11.55 -13.64
CA LEU A 350 -23.25 11.70 -12.71
C LEU A 350 -24.60 11.42 -13.38
N ASP A 351 -24.80 11.87 -14.62
CA ASP A 351 -26.01 11.58 -15.41
C ASP A 351 -26.15 10.07 -15.67
N LEU A 352 -25.05 9.35 -15.96
CA LEU A 352 -25.04 7.90 -16.09
C LEU A 352 -25.39 7.21 -14.77
N LEU A 353 -24.90 7.71 -13.63
CA LEU A 353 -25.24 7.17 -12.31
C LEU A 353 -26.72 7.35 -11.97
N ASP A 354 -27.32 8.48 -12.33
CA ASP A 354 -28.74 8.79 -12.08
C ASP A 354 -29.71 8.07 -13.04
N GLY A 355 -29.21 7.49 -14.15
CA GLY A 355 -30.03 6.79 -15.14
C GLY A 355 -30.65 5.46 -14.67
N ASN A 356 -31.57 4.89 -15.46
CA ASN A 356 -32.24 3.61 -15.14
C ASN A 356 -31.42 2.35 -15.50
N LEU A 357 -30.17 2.50 -15.94
CA LEU A 357 -29.29 1.38 -16.28
C LEU A 357 -28.98 0.50 -15.05
N ARG A 358 -28.70 -0.77 -15.28
CA ARG A 358 -28.14 -1.63 -14.23
C ARG A 358 -26.75 -1.11 -13.81
N VAL A 359 -26.39 -1.29 -12.53
CA VAL A 359 -25.19 -0.68 -11.91
C VAL A 359 -23.88 -1.16 -12.55
N ASP A 360 -23.83 -2.42 -12.94
CA ASP A 360 -22.73 -3.10 -13.64
C ASP A 360 -22.45 -2.49 -15.03
N LEU A 361 -23.50 -2.26 -15.83
CA LEU A 361 -23.37 -1.62 -17.13
C LEU A 361 -22.87 -0.17 -16.99
N LYS A 362 -23.40 0.57 -16.01
CA LYS A 362 -22.93 1.93 -15.69
C LYS A 362 -21.45 1.96 -15.35
N LYS A 363 -20.98 1.04 -14.50
CA LYS A 363 -19.58 1.00 -14.07
C LYS A 363 -18.63 0.71 -15.22
N THR A 364 -18.97 -0.24 -16.09
CA THR A 364 -18.16 -0.58 -17.27
C THR A 364 -18.09 0.60 -18.25
N GLU A 365 -19.23 1.23 -18.55
CA GLU A 365 -19.28 2.42 -19.41
C GLU A 365 -18.46 3.57 -18.84
N ILE A 366 -18.58 3.85 -17.53
CA ILE A 366 -17.80 4.89 -16.86
C ILE A 366 -16.31 4.55 -16.86
N GLN A 367 -15.91 3.31 -16.59
CA GLN A 367 -14.51 2.90 -16.62
C GLN A 367 -13.91 3.07 -18.03
N ASN A 368 -14.65 2.72 -19.08
CA ASN A 368 -14.21 2.93 -20.47
C ASN A 368 -14.10 4.43 -20.80
N LEU A 369 -15.09 5.24 -20.41
CA LEU A 369 -15.06 6.69 -20.57
C LEU A 369 -13.83 7.30 -19.87
N LEU A 370 -13.56 6.87 -18.63
CA LEU A 370 -12.42 7.34 -17.86
C LEU A 370 -11.09 6.98 -18.54
N LYS A 371 -10.94 5.73 -18.98
CA LYS A 371 -9.73 5.24 -19.67
C LYS A 371 -9.44 6.01 -20.96
N LEU A 372 -10.46 6.18 -21.81
CA LEU A 372 -10.32 6.95 -23.04
C LEU A 372 -9.90 8.40 -22.74
N SER A 373 -10.52 9.03 -21.75
CA SER A 373 -10.17 10.40 -21.39
C SER A 373 -8.82 10.52 -20.69
N GLU A 374 -8.30 9.48 -20.02
CA GLU A 374 -6.92 9.46 -19.50
C GLU A 374 -5.90 9.48 -20.64
N GLU A 375 -6.12 8.68 -21.69
CA GLU A 375 -5.27 8.67 -22.88
C GLU A 375 -5.26 10.03 -23.57
N GLU A 376 -6.43 10.68 -23.70
CA GLU A 376 -6.52 12.04 -24.24
C GLU A 376 -5.70 13.05 -23.41
N ILE A 377 -5.81 12.99 -22.07
CA ILE A 377 -5.06 13.86 -21.16
C ILE A 377 -3.56 13.59 -21.31
N GLU A 378 -3.14 12.33 -21.37
CA GLU A 378 -1.74 11.96 -21.52
C GLU A 378 -1.13 12.47 -22.83
N VAL A 379 -1.87 12.37 -23.94
CA VAL A 379 -1.47 12.93 -25.25
C VAL A 379 -1.32 14.45 -25.15
N GLU A 380 -2.27 15.12 -24.50
CA GLU A 380 -2.22 16.57 -24.36
C GLU A 380 -1.03 17.02 -23.49
N LEU A 381 -0.79 16.34 -22.36
CA LEU A 381 0.37 16.57 -21.50
C LEU A 381 1.68 16.44 -22.31
N GLY A 382 1.81 15.38 -23.10
CA GLY A 382 2.95 15.18 -24.00
C GLY A 382 3.10 16.29 -25.05
N SER A 383 2.00 16.71 -25.68
CA SER A 383 2.00 17.77 -26.70
C SER A 383 2.43 19.13 -26.14
N LYS A 384 2.06 19.40 -24.88
CA LYS A 384 2.41 20.62 -24.13
C LYS A 384 3.74 20.52 -23.39
N LYS A 385 4.43 19.39 -23.46
CA LYS A 385 5.64 19.09 -22.68
C LYS A 385 5.44 19.27 -21.17
N ILE A 386 4.24 18.97 -20.69
CA ILE A 386 3.95 18.90 -19.26
C ILE A 386 4.30 17.49 -18.81
N LEU A 387 5.57 17.29 -18.47
CA LEU A 387 6.13 16.02 -18.03
C LEU A 387 6.65 16.19 -16.59
N PRO A 388 6.61 15.12 -15.77
CA PRO A 388 7.31 15.17 -14.50
C PRO A 388 8.81 15.23 -14.76
N VAL A 389 9.52 15.88 -13.85
CA VAL A 389 10.96 15.73 -13.65
C VAL A 389 11.20 14.84 -12.44
N TYR A 390 12.41 14.31 -12.31
CA TYR A 390 12.77 13.50 -11.15
C TYR A 390 13.81 14.21 -10.30
N LYS A 391 13.49 14.36 -9.01
CA LYS A 391 14.33 14.99 -8.00
C LYS A 391 15.02 13.93 -7.16
N ARG A 392 16.24 14.22 -6.70
CA ARG A 392 17.07 13.32 -5.89
C ARG A 392 16.84 13.57 -4.40
N ILE A 393 16.89 12.49 -3.63
CA ILE A 393 16.95 12.55 -2.16
C ILE A 393 18.40 12.67 -1.75
N ASP A 394 18.73 13.75 -1.03
CA ASP A 394 20.11 14.17 -0.79
C ASP A 394 20.51 14.33 0.68
N THR A 395 19.55 14.20 1.62
CA THR A 395 19.67 14.49 3.06
C THR A 395 19.92 15.96 3.44
N CYS A 396 20.13 16.87 2.49
CA CYS A 396 20.70 18.20 2.74
C CYS A 396 20.07 19.34 1.93
N ALA A 397 18.95 19.11 1.23
CA ALA A 397 18.17 20.16 0.56
C ALA A 397 18.99 20.98 -0.45
N GLY A 398 19.81 20.31 -1.24
CA GLY A 398 20.65 20.90 -2.28
C GLY A 398 21.92 21.60 -1.78
N GLU A 399 22.26 21.52 -0.48
CA GLU A 399 23.49 22.11 0.05
C GLU A 399 24.76 21.40 -0.47
N PHE A 400 24.68 20.08 -0.64
CA PHE A 400 25.76 19.23 -1.16
C PHE A 400 25.26 18.39 -2.34
N GLU A 401 26.19 18.06 -3.25
CA GLU A 401 25.90 17.13 -4.34
C GLU A 401 25.64 15.73 -3.77
N ALA A 402 24.49 15.15 -4.09
CA ALA A 402 24.19 13.76 -3.79
C ALA A 402 24.59 12.86 -4.97
N TYR A 403 25.23 11.74 -4.67
CA TYR A 403 25.68 10.77 -5.70
C TYR A 403 24.80 9.52 -5.77
N THR A 404 23.88 9.35 -4.82
CA THR A 404 22.99 8.20 -4.76
C THR A 404 21.75 8.43 -5.63
N PRO A 405 21.47 7.57 -6.61
CA PRO A 405 20.34 7.69 -7.54
C PRO A 405 19.01 7.24 -6.88
N TYR A 406 18.57 8.02 -5.91
CA TYR A 406 17.33 7.83 -5.16
C TYR A 406 16.35 8.96 -5.49
N PHE A 407 15.28 8.63 -6.23
CA PHE A 407 14.46 9.61 -6.93
C PHE A 407 12.98 9.61 -6.55
N TYR A 408 12.34 10.76 -6.74
CA TYR A 408 10.89 10.92 -6.78
C TYR A 408 10.48 11.89 -7.90
N SER A 409 9.28 11.70 -8.45
CA SER A 409 8.71 12.57 -9.48
C SER A 409 8.11 13.85 -8.89
N SER A 410 8.27 14.96 -9.59
CA SER A 410 7.52 16.19 -9.37
C SER A 410 7.33 16.98 -10.66
N TYR A 411 6.32 17.83 -10.72
CA TYR A 411 6.16 18.79 -11.84
C TYR A 411 6.90 20.09 -11.54
N ASP A 412 8.22 19.99 -11.59
CA ASP A 412 9.19 21.06 -11.34
C ASP A 412 10.02 21.37 -12.61
N GLU A 413 10.99 22.28 -12.53
CA GLU A 413 11.73 22.77 -13.70
C GLU A 413 12.94 21.90 -14.08
N GLU A 414 13.67 21.36 -13.11
CA GLU A 414 14.95 20.66 -13.31
C GLU A 414 14.83 19.16 -13.03
N ASP A 415 15.37 18.33 -13.94
CA ASP A 415 15.45 16.88 -13.81
C ASP A 415 16.86 16.44 -13.40
N GLU A 416 16.92 15.69 -12.30
CA GLU A 416 18.14 15.21 -11.65
C GLU A 416 18.31 13.69 -11.80
N SER A 417 17.52 13.03 -12.67
CA SER A 417 17.62 11.59 -12.86
C SER A 417 18.98 11.16 -13.43
N ASP A 418 19.68 12.01 -14.19
CA ASP A 418 20.97 11.67 -14.81
C ASP A 418 20.94 10.30 -15.51
N VAL A 419 19.94 10.09 -16.38
CA VAL A 419 19.73 8.81 -17.08
C VAL A 419 21.01 8.37 -17.81
N THR A 420 21.40 7.12 -17.61
CA THR A 420 22.60 6.54 -18.23
C THR A 420 22.27 5.89 -19.57
N ASN A 421 23.31 5.58 -20.37
CA ASN A 421 23.16 4.73 -21.56
C ASN A 421 23.51 3.26 -21.26
N ALA A 422 23.59 2.88 -19.98
CA ALA A 422 23.89 1.52 -19.60
C ALA A 422 22.74 0.59 -20.00
N LYS A 423 23.06 -0.68 -20.20
CA LYS A 423 22.01 -1.68 -20.40
C LYS A 423 21.26 -1.82 -19.08
N SER A 424 19.98 -1.47 -19.06
CA SER A 424 19.18 -1.45 -17.84
C SER A 424 17.92 -2.32 -17.93
N VAL A 425 17.46 -2.81 -16.79
CA VAL A 425 16.20 -3.55 -16.63
C VAL A 425 15.43 -2.96 -15.46
N MET A 426 14.14 -2.70 -15.70
CA MET A 426 13.24 -2.16 -14.68
C MET A 426 12.52 -3.28 -13.94
N ILE A 427 12.41 -3.15 -12.62
CA ILE A 427 11.71 -4.08 -11.73
C ILE A 427 10.58 -3.32 -11.03
N LEU A 428 9.36 -3.84 -11.13
CA LEU A 428 8.21 -3.27 -10.43
C LEU A 428 7.97 -4.02 -9.12
N GLY A 429 8.00 -3.29 -8.01
CA GLY A 429 7.64 -3.78 -6.68
C GLY A 429 6.14 -4.05 -6.52
N GLY A 430 5.72 -4.34 -5.28
CA GLY A 430 4.32 -4.65 -4.96
C GLY A 430 3.51 -3.51 -4.33
N GLY A 431 4.16 -2.41 -3.95
CA GLY A 431 3.54 -1.35 -3.17
C GLY A 431 3.35 -1.78 -1.71
N PRO A 432 2.40 -1.19 -0.97
CA PRO A 432 2.19 -1.48 0.44
C PRO A 432 1.84 -2.95 0.67
N ASN A 433 2.48 -3.55 1.69
CA ASN A 433 2.15 -4.89 2.14
C ASN A 433 0.66 -5.01 2.55
N ARG A 434 0.09 -6.19 2.31
CA ARG A 434 -1.28 -6.56 2.69
C ARG A 434 -1.42 -8.07 2.78
N ILE A 435 -2.46 -8.56 3.43
CA ILE A 435 -2.67 -10.01 3.58
C ILE A 435 -2.78 -10.67 2.20
N GLY A 436 -1.87 -11.60 1.90
CA GLY A 436 -1.71 -12.28 0.60
C GLY A 436 -0.74 -11.58 -0.37
N GLN A 437 -0.14 -10.45 0.03
CA GLN A 437 0.94 -9.74 -0.65
C GLN A 437 1.89 -9.14 0.39
N GLY A 438 2.79 -9.96 0.88
CA GLY A 438 3.78 -9.58 1.88
C GLY A 438 5.19 -9.45 1.33
N ILE A 439 6.13 -9.66 2.25
CA ILE A 439 7.57 -9.51 2.03
C ILE A 439 8.15 -10.54 1.04
N GLU A 440 7.44 -11.64 0.79
CA GLU A 440 7.82 -12.67 -0.18
C GLU A 440 8.02 -12.10 -1.60
N PHE A 441 7.20 -11.11 -1.98
CA PHE A 441 7.31 -10.44 -3.29
C PHE A 441 8.46 -9.43 -3.31
N ASP A 442 8.67 -8.71 -2.20
CA ASP A 442 9.83 -7.81 -2.05
C ASP A 442 11.15 -8.58 -2.15
N TYR A 443 11.23 -9.75 -1.52
CA TYR A 443 12.37 -10.65 -1.62
C TYR A 443 12.68 -11.00 -3.08
N CYS A 444 11.67 -11.40 -3.86
CA CYS A 444 11.84 -11.71 -5.29
C CYS A 444 12.36 -10.51 -6.09
N CYS A 445 11.84 -9.31 -5.83
CA CYS A 445 12.31 -8.08 -6.47
C CYS A 445 13.78 -7.78 -6.11
N CYS A 446 14.18 -7.93 -4.86
CA CYS A 446 15.57 -7.74 -4.43
C CYS A 446 16.51 -8.74 -5.10
N GLN A 447 16.15 -10.02 -5.11
CA GLN A 447 16.95 -11.07 -5.77
C GLN A 447 17.11 -10.80 -7.27
N ALA A 448 16.08 -10.28 -7.93
CA ALA A 448 16.18 -9.88 -9.33
C ALA A 448 17.19 -8.73 -9.53
N SER A 449 17.17 -7.74 -8.65
CA SER A 449 18.11 -6.62 -8.65
C SER A 449 19.55 -7.11 -8.49
N TYR A 450 19.82 -7.91 -7.46
CA TYR A 450 21.15 -8.47 -7.20
C TYR A 450 21.67 -9.33 -8.36
N ALA A 451 20.81 -10.17 -8.94
CA ALA A 451 21.19 -11.00 -10.08
C ALA A 451 21.53 -10.18 -11.34
N LEU A 452 20.86 -9.04 -11.56
CA LEU A 452 21.18 -8.12 -12.65
C LEU A 452 22.51 -7.40 -12.42
N GLN A 453 22.75 -6.95 -11.19
CA GLN A 453 24.00 -6.31 -10.78
C GLN A 453 25.20 -7.25 -10.94
N ASP A 454 25.07 -8.52 -10.55
CA ASP A 454 26.10 -9.56 -10.76
C ASP A 454 26.46 -9.75 -12.24
N LEU A 455 25.53 -9.46 -13.15
CA LEU A 455 25.72 -9.50 -14.59
C LEU A 455 26.17 -8.15 -15.20
N GLY A 456 26.35 -7.12 -14.38
CA GLY A 456 26.67 -5.76 -14.82
C GLY A 456 25.55 -5.11 -15.63
N ILE A 457 24.30 -5.49 -15.38
CA ILE A 457 23.10 -4.87 -15.95
C ILE A 457 22.53 -3.91 -14.90
N GLU A 458 22.29 -2.66 -15.29
CA GLU A 458 21.75 -1.64 -14.39
C GLU A 458 20.31 -1.99 -13.99
N SER A 459 20.07 -2.10 -12.70
CA SER A 459 18.78 -2.42 -12.10
C SER A 459 18.03 -1.14 -11.73
N ILE A 460 16.80 -0.98 -12.23
CA ILE A 460 15.94 0.17 -11.93
C ILE A 460 14.74 -0.31 -11.11
N MET A 461 14.70 -0.01 -9.82
CA MET A 461 13.60 -0.39 -8.94
C MET A 461 12.54 0.69 -8.87
N ILE A 462 11.26 0.30 -8.97
CA ILE A 462 10.11 1.18 -8.71
C ILE A 462 9.26 0.54 -7.63
N ASN A 463 9.12 1.20 -6.47
CA ASN A 463 8.25 0.75 -5.39
C ASN A 463 7.89 1.91 -4.44
N SER A 464 6.83 1.76 -3.66
CA SER A 464 6.30 2.80 -2.74
C SER A 464 6.20 2.35 -1.28
N ASN A 465 6.70 1.15 -0.95
CA ASN A 465 6.67 0.63 0.41
C ASN A 465 7.92 1.07 1.19
N PRO A 466 7.77 1.84 2.29
CA PRO A 466 8.92 2.33 3.06
C PRO A 466 9.55 1.25 3.95
N GLU A 467 8.85 0.15 4.24
CA GLU A 467 9.32 -0.89 5.15
C GLU A 467 10.30 -1.88 4.50
N THR A 468 10.47 -1.82 3.19
CA THR A 468 11.09 -2.92 2.44
C THR A 468 12.53 -2.69 2.03
N VAL A 469 13.20 -3.80 1.71
CA VAL A 469 14.60 -3.78 1.24
C VAL A 469 14.66 -3.31 -0.21
N SER A 470 13.64 -3.56 -1.03
CA SER A 470 13.65 -3.06 -2.42
C SER A 470 13.76 -1.54 -2.50
N THR A 471 13.23 -0.82 -1.51
CA THR A 471 13.32 0.65 -1.45
C THR A 471 14.53 1.13 -0.65
N ASP A 472 15.48 0.25 -0.35
CA ASP A 472 16.83 0.67 0.00
C ASP A 472 17.60 1.07 -1.26
N TYR A 473 18.26 2.23 -1.21
CA TYR A 473 19.04 2.73 -2.34
C TYR A 473 20.28 1.87 -2.60
N ASP A 474 20.71 1.05 -1.64
CA ASP A 474 21.80 0.08 -1.82
C ASP A 474 21.34 -1.16 -2.62
N THR A 475 20.03 -1.40 -2.78
CA THR A 475 19.49 -2.63 -3.40
C THR A 475 19.52 -2.61 -4.92
N SER A 476 19.40 -1.43 -5.53
CA SER A 476 19.31 -1.25 -6.98
C SER A 476 20.20 -0.12 -7.44
N ASP A 477 20.65 -0.18 -8.69
CA ASP A 477 21.48 0.89 -9.25
C ASP A 477 20.73 2.22 -9.35
N ARG A 478 19.40 2.19 -9.48
CA ARG A 478 18.54 3.38 -9.56
C ARG A 478 17.19 3.09 -8.90
N LEU A 479 16.82 3.88 -7.89
CA LEU A 479 15.58 3.70 -7.13
C LEU A 479 14.60 4.86 -7.40
N TYR A 480 13.40 4.53 -7.86
CA TYR A 480 12.28 5.45 -7.96
C TYR A 480 11.24 5.14 -6.89
N PHE A 481 11.10 6.03 -5.90
CA PHE A 481 10.10 5.92 -4.84
C PHE A 481 8.75 6.46 -5.31
N GLU A 482 8.08 5.69 -6.17
CA GLU A 482 6.91 6.15 -6.92
C GLU A 482 5.69 5.23 -6.80
N PRO A 483 4.47 5.76 -6.96
CA PRO A 483 3.27 4.93 -7.05
C PRO A 483 3.35 3.94 -8.20
N LEU A 484 2.81 2.74 -8.00
CA LEU A 484 2.77 1.69 -9.03
C LEU A 484 1.50 1.81 -9.89
N THR A 485 1.34 2.97 -10.52
CA THR A 485 0.26 3.21 -11.47
C THR A 485 0.77 3.15 -12.91
N LEU A 486 -0.14 2.90 -13.87
CA LEU A 486 0.19 2.95 -15.29
C LEU A 486 0.83 4.29 -15.70
N GLU A 487 0.32 5.38 -15.12
CA GLU A 487 0.82 6.73 -15.39
C GLU A 487 2.27 6.88 -14.93
N ASP A 488 2.53 6.63 -13.65
CA ASP A 488 3.83 6.88 -13.02
C ASP A 488 4.90 5.92 -13.61
N VAL A 489 4.59 4.63 -13.73
CA VAL A 489 5.51 3.60 -14.29
C VAL A 489 5.86 3.89 -15.75
N TYR A 490 4.87 4.25 -16.58
CA TYR A 490 5.14 4.52 -17.99
C TYR A 490 6.00 5.76 -18.18
N ARG A 491 5.85 6.79 -17.34
CA ARG A 491 6.73 7.98 -17.40
C ARG A 491 8.18 7.65 -17.05
N ILE A 492 8.42 6.78 -16.08
CA ILE A 492 9.78 6.34 -15.76
C ILE A 492 10.34 5.52 -16.93
N TYR A 493 9.54 4.60 -17.50
CA TYR A 493 9.95 3.82 -18.67
C TYR A 493 10.32 4.70 -19.88
N GLN A 494 9.58 5.78 -20.12
CA GLN A 494 9.88 6.73 -21.20
C GLN A 494 11.18 7.52 -20.95
N ASN A 495 11.48 7.83 -19.69
CA ASN A 495 12.69 8.54 -19.30
C ASN A 495 13.92 7.63 -19.43
N GLU A 496 13.85 6.44 -18.81
CA GLU A 496 14.95 5.49 -18.68
C GLU A 496 15.20 4.64 -19.92
N LYS A 497 14.15 4.34 -20.70
CA LYS A 497 14.20 3.48 -21.90
C LYS A 497 14.95 2.15 -21.67
N PRO A 498 14.58 1.37 -20.64
CA PRO A 498 15.28 0.13 -20.33
C PRO A 498 15.09 -0.92 -21.43
N GLU A 499 15.91 -1.97 -21.39
CA GLU A 499 15.78 -3.13 -22.28
C GLU A 499 14.46 -3.88 -22.09
N GLY A 500 13.84 -3.73 -20.92
CA GLY A 500 12.51 -4.21 -20.63
C GLY A 500 12.18 -4.14 -19.15
N VAL A 501 10.98 -4.63 -18.80
CA VAL A 501 10.40 -4.53 -17.46
C VAL A 501 10.04 -5.92 -16.94
N ILE A 502 10.43 -6.21 -15.70
CA ILE A 502 10.02 -7.38 -14.91
C ILE A 502 8.79 -6.98 -14.08
N ILE A 503 7.71 -7.72 -14.25
CA ILE A 503 6.41 -7.45 -13.60
C ILE A 503 5.90 -8.62 -12.74
N GLN A 504 6.57 -9.78 -12.82
CA GLN A 504 6.08 -11.04 -12.25
C GLN A 504 6.42 -11.19 -10.76
N PHE A 505 7.30 -10.34 -10.23
CA PHE A 505 7.88 -10.52 -8.88
C PHE A 505 7.21 -9.66 -7.81
N GLY A 506 6.56 -8.54 -8.17
CA GLY A 506 5.87 -7.67 -7.23
C GLY A 506 4.42 -8.07 -6.92
N GLY A 507 3.99 -9.29 -7.26
CA GLY A 507 2.61 -9.76 -7.02
C GLY A 507 1.56 -9.10 -7.93
N GLN A 508 0.32 -8.97 -7.45
CA GLN A 508 -0.82 -8.56 -8.32
C GLN A 508 -0.72 -7.15 -8.85
N THR A 509 -0.11 -6.23 -8.11
CA THR A 509 -0.06 -4.81 -8.49
C THR A 509 0.59 -4.61 -9.86
N PRO A 510 1.84 -5.05 -10.10
CA PRO A 510 2.42 -4.98 -11.43
C PRO A 510 1.76 -5.90 -12.46
N LEU A 511 1.24 -7.07 -12.06
CA LEU A 511 0.52 -7.97 -12.96
C LEU A 511 -0.76 -7.33 -13.55
N LYS A 512 -1.48 -6.49 -12.78
CA LYS A 512 -2.63 -5.73 -13.28
C LYS A 512 -2.25 -4.70 -14.34
N LEU A 513 -1.03 -4.18 -14.31
CA LEU A 513 -0.54 -3.21 -15.29
C LEU A 513 -0.06 -3.86 -16.60
N ALA A 514 0.21 -5.17 -16.59
CA ALA A 514 0.86 -5.89 -17.69
C ALA A 514 0.28 -5.59 -19.08
N LYS A 515 -1.05 -5.76 -19.23
CA LYS A 515 -1.76 -5.55 -20.49
C LYS A 515 -1.72 -4.09 -20.96
N ASP A 516 -1.86 -3.15 -20.04
CA ASP A 516 -1.92 -1.74 -20.40
C ASP A 516 -0.52 -1.16 -20.67
N LEU A 517 0.53 -1.69 -20.02
CA LEU A 517 1.93 -1.42 -20.37
C LEU A 517 2.28 -1.99 -21.75
N GLU A 518 1.90 -3.22 -22.06
CA GLU A 518 2.16 -3.85 -23.37
C GLU A 518 1.50 -3.08 -24.51
N LYS A 519 0.24 -2.63 -24.34
CA LYS A 519 -0.45 -1.76 -25.32
C LYS A 519 0.29 -0.45 -25.58
N LYS A 520 1.01 0.06 -24.59
CA LYS A 520 1.87 1.26 -24.71
C LYS A 520 3.25 0.96 -25.32
N GLY A 521 3.52 -0.28 -25.72
CA GLY A 521 4.78 -0.69 -26.32
C GLY A 521 5.90 -0.93 -25.30
N VAL A 522 5.56 -1.09 -24.01
CA VAL A 522 6.53 -1.48 -22.99
C VAL A 522 6.93 -2.93 -23.21
N LYS A 523 8.24 -3.18 -23.29
CA LYS A 523 8.77 -4.54 -23.48
C LYS A 523 8.78 -5.28 -22.14
N ILE A 524 7.78 -6.12 -21.94
CA ILE A 524 7.72 -7.01 -20.77
C ILE A 524 8.70 -8.18 -20.95
N LEU A 525 9.58 -8.38 -19.98
CA LEU A 525 10.53 -9.50 -19.93
C LEU A 525 9.89 -10.69 -19.22
N GLY A 526 10.37 -11.91 -19.50
CA GLY A 526 9.84 -13.13 -18.90
C GLY A 526 8.53 -13.61 -19.55
N THR A 527 7.67 -14.24 -18.75
CA THR A 527 6.36 -14.74 -19.20
C THR A 527 5.51 -13.58 -19.73
N SER A 528 4.95 -13.74 -20.94
CA SER A 528 4.21 -12.67 -21.62
C SER A 528 2.91 -12.31 -20.89
N PRO A 529 2.40 -11.07 -21.05
CA PRO A 529 1.09 -10.68 -20.53
C PRO A 529 -0.06 -11.59 -20.99
N ASP A 530 -0.01 -12.07 -22.24
CA ASP A 530 -1.01 -13.03 -22.73
C ASP A 530 -0.91 -14.40 -22.05
N SER A 531 0.30 -14.91 -21.82
CA SER A 531 0.51 -16.17 -21.10
C SER A 531 0.06 -16.09 -19.64
N ILE A 532 0.32 -14.95 -18.97
CA ILE A 532 -0.19 -14.67 -17.62
C ILE A 532 -1.72 -14.67 -17.66
N ASP A 533 -2.32 -13.98 -18.63
CA ASP A 533 -3.78 -13.92 -18.79
C ASP A 533 -4.39 -15.29 -19.11
N ARG A 534 -3.71 -16.18 -19.83
CA ARG A 534 -4.17 -17.56 -20.06
C ARG A 534 -4.24 -18.37 -18.77
N ALA A 535 -3.41 -18.08 -17.78
CA ALA A 535 -3.42 -18.75 -16.48
C ALA A 535 -4.44 -18.11 -15.51
N GLU A 536 -4.58 -16.79 -15.55
CA GLU A 536 -5.50 -16.05 -14.68
C GLU A 536 -6.96 -16.13 -15.16
N ASP A 537 -7.19 -16.07 -16.49
CA ASP A 537 -8.51 -16.22 -17.06
C ASP A 537 -8.94 -17.68 -17.04
N ARG A 538 -10.01 -17.98 -16.28
CA ARG A 538 -10.44 -19.35 -16.02
C ARG A 538 -10.94 -20.07 -17.27
N LYS A 539 -11.58 -19.36 -18.20
CA LYS A 539 -12.04 -20.00 -19.44
C LYS A 539 -10.83 -20.43 -20.27
N ARG A 540 -9.85 -19.53 -20.41
CA ARG A 540 -8.59 -19.83 -21.13
C ARG A 540 -7.78 -20.92 -20.42
N PHE A 541 -7.83 -20.96 -19.09
CA PHE A 541 -7.12 -21.98 -18.31
C PHE A 541 -7.77 -23.36 -18.44
N VAL A 542 -9.10 -23.48 -18.43
CA VAL A 542 -9.80 -24.75 -18.69
C VAL A 542 -9.43 -25.29 -20.07
N GLU A 543 -9.38 -24.44 -21.10
CA GLU A 543 -8.93 -24.84 -22.45
C GLU A 543 -7.49 -25.40 -22.44
N VAL A 544 -6.61 -24.89 -21.57
CA VAL A 544 -5.26 -25.43 -21.36
C VAL A 544 -5.31 -26.82 -20.72
N LEU A 545 -6.10 -26.99 -19.66
CA LEU A 545 -6.22 -28.27 -18.96
C LEU A 545 -6.81 -29.36 -19.87
N GLU A 546 -7.86 -29.05 -20.64
CA GLU A 546 -8.46 -29.94 -21.62
C GLU A 546 -7.46 -30.37 -22.70
N LYS A 547 -6.69 -29.41 -23.23
CA LYS A 547 -5.65 -29.68 -24.23
C LYS A 547 -4.57 -30.62 -23.70
N LEU A 548 -4.17 -30.43 -22.44
CA LEU A 548 -3.16 -31.25 -21.77
C LEU A 548 -3.71 -32.56 -21.21
N LYS A 549 -5.03 -32.75 -21.22
CA LYS A 549 -5.75 -33.88 -20.60
C LYS A 549 -5.40 -34.02 -19.12
N LEU A 550 -5.33 -32.88 -18.43
CA LEU A 550 -5.15 -32.83 -16.98
C LEU A 550 -6.52 -32.81 -16.31
N ASN A 551 -6.59 -33.43 -15.13
CA ASN A 551 -7.82 -33.42 -14.34
C ASN A 551 -8.03 -32.04 -13.71
N SER A 552 -9.28 -31.62 -13.67
CA SER A 552 -9.75 -30.46 -12.89
C SER A 552 -11.08 -30.82 -12.23
N PRO A 553 -11.44 -30.19 -11.11
CA PRO A 553 -12.78 -30.33 -10.55
C PRO A 553 -13.86 -29.98 -11.58
N GLU A 554 -15.02 -30.63 -11.48
CA GLU A 554 -16.18 -30.18 -12.25
C GLU A 554 -16.52 -28.74 -11.84
N SER A 555 -16.66 -27.86 -12.82
CA SER A 555 -16.81 -26.43 -12.58
C SER A 555 -17.79 -25.79 -13.54
N GLY A 556 -18.30 -24.62 -13.15
CA GLY A 556 -19.13 -23.78 -14.00
C GLY A 556 -18.95 -22.30 -13.68
N ILE A 557 -19.35 -21.47 -14.64
CA ILE A 557 -19.26 -20.01 -14.56
C ILE A 557 -20.68 -19.46 -14.51
N ALA A 558 -21.02 -18.76 -13.43
CA ALA A 558 -22.31 -18.12 -13.23
C ALA A 558 -22.18 -16.60 -13.29
N THR A 559 -23.11 -15.95 -13.98
CA THR A 559 -23.26 -14.48 -14.01
C THR A 559 -24.56 -14.00 -13.36
N SER A 560 -25.41 -14.94 -12.95
CA SER A 560 -26.67 -14.69 -12.28
C SER A 560 -26.91 -15.70 -11.16
N MET A 561 -27.84 -15.35 -10.27
CA MET A 561 -28.29 -16.22 -9.18
C MET A 561 -28.84 -17.55 -9.68
N GLU A 562 -29.65 -17.50 -10.74
CA GLU A 562 -30.27 -18.67 -11.34
C GLU A 562 -29.22 -19.61 -11.96
N GLU A 563 -28.28 -19.06 -12.74
CA GLU A 563 -27.16 -19.84 -13.30
C GLU A 563 -26.31 -20.47 -12.20
N ALA A 564 -26.06 -19.74 -11.11
CA ALA A 564 -25.28 -20.25 -9.98
C ALA A 564 -25.94 -21.48 -9.34
N ARG A 565 -27.26 -21.43 -9.12
CA ARG A 565 -28.02 -22.57 -8.60
C ARG A 565 -28.01 -23.76 -9.55
N GLU A 566 -28.25 -23.53 -10.85
CA GLU A 566 -28.23 -24.60 -11.85
C GLU A 566 -26.88 -25.32 -11.91
N ILE A 567 -25.79 -24.55 -11.89
CA ILE A 567 -24.42 -25.08 -11.88
C ILE A 567 -24.15 -25.85 -10.58
N ALA A 568 -24.48 -25.28 -9.42
CA ALA A 568 -24.25 -25.95 -8.14
C ALA A 568 -25.06 -27.26 -8.00
N HIS A 569 -26.30 -27.31 -8.50
CA HIS A 569 -27.11 -28.54 -8.54
C HIS A 569 -26.54 -29.60 -9.49
N LYS A 570 -25.96 -29.16 -10.61
CA LYS A 570 -25.33 -30.06 -11.56
C LYS A 570 -24.07 -30.70 -10.97
N ILE A 571 -23.22 -29.89 -10.33
CA ILE A 571 -21.96 -30.33 -9.71
C ILE A 571 -22.23 -31.19 -8.46
N GLY A 572 -23.19 -30.77 -7.63
CA GLY A 572 -23.46 -31.35 -6.33
C GLY A 572 -22.68 -30.65 -5.20
N TYR A 573 -23.34 -30.46 -4.05
CA TYR A 573 -22.73 -29.86 -2.87
C TYR A 573 -21.86 -30.87 -2.10
N PRO A 574 -20.79 -30.43 -1.40
CA PRO A 574 -20.35 -29.03 -1.26
C PRO A 574 -19.69 -28.47 -2.54
N VAL A 575 -19.91 -27.17 -2.78
CA VAL A 575 -19.28 -26.43 -3.87
C VAL A 575 -18.46 -25.27 -3.33
N LEU A 576 -17.35 -24.97 -3.99
CA LEU A 576 -16.51 -23.84 -3.68
C LEU A 576 -16.85 -22.68 -4.61
N VAL A 577 -17.34 -21.59 -4.03
CA VAL A 577 -17.71 -20.38 -4.78
C VAL A 577 -16.59 -19.35 -4.68
N ARG A 578 -16.13 -18.86 -5.83
CA ARG A 578 -15.00 -17.93 -5.93
C ARG A 578 -15.29 -16.78 -6.90
N PRO A 579 -14.92 -15.53 -6.56
CA PRO A 579 -14.87 -14.44 -7.54
C PRO A 579 -13.69 -14.62 -8.52
N SER A 580 -13.81 -14.15 -9.75
CA SER A 580 -12.69 -14.11 -10.71
C SER A 580 -11.62 -13.05 -10.34
N TYR A 581 -10.36 -13.22 -10.76
CA TYR A 581 -9.24 -12.26 -10.62
C TYR A 581 -8.94 -11.78 -9.17
N VAL A 582 -8.90 -12.70 -8.20
CA VAL A 582 -8.53 -12.42 -6.81
C VAL A 582 -7.44 -13.39 -6.33
N LEU A 583 -6.48 -12.89 -5.55
CA LEU A 583 -5.48 -13.69 -4.83
C LEU A 583 -5.82 -13.72 -3.33
N GLY A 584 -5.33 -14.75 -2.64
CA GLY A 584 -5.44 -14.82 -1.18
C GLY A 584 -6.85 -15.10 -0.68
N GLY A 585 -7.63 -15.92 -1.39
CA GLY A 585 -8.95 -16.40 -0.96
C GLY A 585 -10.05 -15.33 -0.82
N ARG A 586 -9.88 -14.13 -1.38
CA ARG A 586 -10.80 -13.00 -1.11
C ARG A 586 -12.23 -13.32 -1.57
N ALA A 587 -13.16 -13.33 -0.60
CA ALA A 587 -14.57 -13.67 -0.78
C ALA A 587 -14.82 -15.09 -1.34
N MET A 588 -13.90 -16.04 -1.11
CA MET A 588 -14.15 -17.45 -1.41
C MET A 588 -14.88 -18.12 -0.25
N LEU A 589 -15.89 -18.94 -0.55
CA LEU A 589 -16.68 -19.65 0.46
C LEU A 589 -17.01 -21.07 -0.01
N ILE A 590 -16.87 -22.03 0.91
CA ILE A 590 -17.40 -23.38 0.74
C ILE A 590 -18.89 -23.32 1.09
N ILE A 591 -19.72 -23.74 0.15
CA ILE A 591 -21.17 -23.72 0.24
C ILE A 591 -21.64 -25.16 0.32
N ASN A 592 -22.36 -25.50 1.39
CA ASN A 592 -22.81 -26.87 1.65
C ASN A 592 -24.28 -27.09 1.22
N GLU A 593 -25.04 -26.01 1.10
CA GLU A 593 -26.45 -26.05 0.70
C GLU A 593 -26.86 -24.82 -0.10
N GLU A 594 -27.93 -24.95 -0.90
CA GLU A 594 -28.45 -23.86 -1.74
C GLU A 594 -28.79 -22.60 -0.94
N LYS A 595 -29.27 -22.73 0.29
CA LYS A 595 -29.60 -21.57 1.14
C LYS A 595 -28.35 -20.76 1.52
N GLU A 596 -27.18 -21.39 1.60
CA GLU A 596 -25.91 -20.70 1.81
C GLU A 596 -25.47 -19.98 0.54
N LEU A 597 -25.67 -20.59 -0.63
CA LEU A 597 -25.44 -19.95 -1.94
C LEU A 597 -26.26 -18.68 -2.08
N ASP A 598 -27.55 -18.73 -1.73
CA ASP A 598 -28.45 -17.58 -1.74
C ASP A 598 -27.92 -16.41 -0.90
N ARG A 599 -27.53 -16.68 0.35
CA ARG A 599 -26.99 -15.64 1.23
C ARG A 599 -25.65 -15.11 0.75
N TYR A 600 -24.81 -15.98 0.18
CA TYR A 600 -23.54 -15.56 -0.39
C TYR A 600 -23.77 -14.59 -1.55
N MET A 601 -24.70 -14.92 -2.44
CA MET A 601 -25.01 -14.13 -3.63
C MET A 601 -25.62 -12.77 -3.27
N GLU A 602 -26.52 -12.70 -2.29
CA GLU A 602 -27.05 -11.44 -1.77
C GLU A 602 -25.93 -10.51 -1.26
N LYS A 603 -24.91 -11.07 -0.58
CA LYS A 603 -23.74 -10.30 -0.11
C LYS A 603 -22.73 -10.01 -1.23
N ALA A 604 -22.52 -10.95 -2.15
CA ALA A 604 -21.59 -10.80 -3.26
C ALA A 604 -22.06 -9.73 -4.25
N GLU A 605 -23.39 -9.55 -4.40
CA GLU A 605 -23.97 -8.42 -5.12
C GLU A 605 -23.55 -7.05 -4.53
N GLU A 606 -23.20 -6.95 -3.25
CA GLU A 606 -22.68 -5.71 -2.66
C GLU A 606 -21.16 -5.53 -2.90
N ILE A 607 -20.42 -6.61 -3.07
CA ILE A 607 -18.94 -6.63 -3.08
C ILE A 607 -18.35 -6.66 -4.50
N SER A 608 -18.99 -7.36 -5.44
CA SER A 608 -18.46 -7.55 -6.80
C SER A 608 -19.56 -7.91 -7.81
N LYS A 609 -20.32 -6.92 -8.28
CA LYS A 609 -21.30 -7.08 -9.38
C LYS A 609 -20.69 -7.40 -10.75
N ASP A 610 -19.38 -7.19 -10.94
CA ASP A 610 -18.76 -7.16 -12.28
C ASP A 610 -17.99 -8.42 -12.66
N ARG A 611 -18.02 -9.46 -11.81
CA ARG A 611 -17.17 -10.64 -12.04
C ARG A 611 -18.00 -11.91 -12.04
N PRO A 612 -17.85 -12.76 -13.08
CA PRO A 612 -18.45 -14.08 -13.05
C PRO A 612 -17.98 -14.82 -11.80
N LEU A 613 -18.94 -15.51 -11.19
CA LEU A 613 -18.70 -16.40 -10.06
C LEU A 613 -18.37 -17.78 -10.59
N LEU A 614 -17.32 -18.33 -10.00
CA LEU A 614 -16.83 -19.65 -10.29
C LEU A 614 -17.41 -20.57 -9.22
N ILE A 615 -18.00 -21.67 -9.66
CA ILE A 615 -18.52 -22.70 -8.78
C ILE A 615 -17.80 -23.98 -9.16
N ASP A 616 -16.93 -24.44 -8.27
CA ASP A 616 -16.14 -25.65 -8.42
C ASP A 616 -16.68 -26.73 -7.48
N SER A 617 -16.59 -28.01 -7.87
CA SER A 617 -16.75 -29.12 -6.93
C SER A 617 -15.69 -28.99 -5.83
N PHE A 618 -16.12 -29.01 -4.57
CA PHE A 618 -15.18 -29.01 -3.46
C PHE A 618 -14.61 -30.42 -3.25
N LEU A 619 -13.29 -30.54 -3.25
CA LEU A 619 -12.59 -31.81 -3.09
C LEU A 619 -12.39 -32.09 -1.60
N GLU A 620 -13.32 -32.80 -0.99
CA GLU A 620 -13.23 -33.24 0.42
C GLU A 620 -12.09 -34.23 0.63
N ASP A 621 -11.47 -34.19 1.81
CA ASP A 621 -10.37 -35.08 2.26
C ASP A 621 -9.14 -35.11 1.32
N ALA A 622 -8.91 -34.05 0.52
CA ALA A 622 -7.80 -33.99 -0.43
C ALA A 622 -6.55 -33.32 0.17
N ILE A 623 -5.37 -33.81 -0.19
CA ILE A 623 -4.10 -33.19 0.21
C ILE A 623 -3.77 -32.07 -0.78
N GLU A 624 -3.57 -30.85 -0.29
CA GLU A 624 -3.10 -29.74 -1.13
C GLU A 624 -1.58 -29.77 -1.29
N VAL A 625 -1.11 -29.45 -2.50
CA VAL A 625 0.30 -29.48 -2.87
C VAL A 625 0.65 -28.23 -3.68
N ASP A 626 1.66 -27.49 -3.22
CA ASP A 626 2.23 -26.36 -3.95
C ASP A 626 3.53 -26.78 -4.68
N VAL A 627 3.67 -26.38 -5.93
CA VAL A 627 4.85 -26.68 -6.75
C VAL A 627 5.39 -25.43 -7.40
N ASP A 628 6.63 -25.12 -7.06
CA ASP A 628 7.39 -24.07 -7.73
C ASP A 628 8.32 -24.68 -8.78
N ALA A 629 8.39 -24.00 -9.93
CA ALA A 629 9.28 -24.38 -11.01
C ALA A 629 9.82 -23.16 -11.77
N LEU A 630 10.95 -23.37 -12.45
CA LEU A 630 11.57 -22.41 -13.37
C LEU A 630 11.49 -22.96 -14.79
N CYS A 631 11.10 -22.12 -15.75
CA CYS A 631 11.07 -22.48 -17.18
C CYS A 631 11.83 -21.44 -18.01
N ASP A 632 12.68 -21.88 -18.94
CA ASP A 632 13.37 -20.99 -19.89
C ASP A 632 12.64 -20.89 -21.25
N GLY A 633 11.46 -21.50 -21.35
CA GLY A 633 10.66 -21.67 -22.56
C GLY A 633 10.90 -22.99 -23.29
N LYS A 634 11.85 -23.82 -22.85
CA LYS A 634 12.14 -25.15 -23.42
C LYS A 634 12.31 -26.23 -22.36
N GLU A 635 13.06 -25.91 -21.31
CA GLU A 635 13.34 -26.80 -20.19
C GLU A 635 12.65 -26.27 -18.93
N VAL A 636 12.13 -27.20 -18.13
CA VAL A 636 11.42 -26.90 -16.89
C VAL A 636 12.14 -27.59 -15.74
N PHE A 637 12.53 -26.80 -14.75
CA PHE A 637 13.17 -27.26 -13.54
C PHE A 637 12.21 -27.12 -12.36
N VAL A 638 11.69 -28.25 -11.85
CA VAL A 638 10.84 -28.28 -10.65
C VAL A 638 11.73 -28.08 -9.42
N THR A 639 11.60 -26.92 -8.77
CA THR A 639 12.47 -26.50 -7.66
C THR A 639 12.03 -27.08 -6.34
N GLY A 640 10.72 -27.16 -6.10
CA GLY A 640 10.15 -27.65 -4.85
C GLY A 640 8.75 -28.20 -5.05
N ILE A 641 8.45 -29.29 -4.34
CA ILE A 641 7.09 -29.81 -4.17
C ILE A 641 6.82 -29.77 -2.67
N MET A 642 5.78 -29.06 -2.27
CA MET A 642 5.42 -28.79 -0.89
C MET A 642 4.09 -29.45 -0.61
N GLU A 643 4.04 -30.33 0.39
CA GLU A 643 2.81 -30.96 0.85
C GLU A 643 2.23 -30.14 2.00
N HIS A 644 0.95 -29.77 1.92
CA HIS A 644 0.29 -29.07 3.02
C HIS A 644 -0.05 -30.04 4.15
N ILE A 645 0.00 -29.53 5.39
CA ILE A 645 -0.45 -30.27 6.57
C ILE A 645 -1.97 -30.26 6.64
N GLU A 646 -2.56 -29.10 6.39
CA GLU A 646 -3.98 -28.90 6.25
C GLU A 646 -4.50 -29.45 4.91
N GLU A 647 -5.76 -29.91 4.93
CA GLU A 647 -6.46 -30.38 3.73
C GLU A 647 -6.86 -29.25 2.79
N ALA A 648 -7.10 -29.59 1.51
CA ALA A 648 -7.59 -28.65 0.52
C ALA A 648 -8.91 -28.01 0.98
N GLY A 649 -8.93 -26.68 1.03
CA GLY A 649 -10.05 -25.91 1.56
C GLY A 649 -9.61 -24.90 2.62
N ILE A 650 -8.48 -25.15 3.27
CA ILE A 650 -7.71 -24.12 3.97
C ILE A 650 -6.77 -23.49 2.96
N HIS A 651 -6.76 -22.16 2.87
CA HIS A 651 -5.99 -21.47 1.84
C HIS A 651 -4.48 -21.72 2.03
N SER A 652 -3.75 -22.10 0.96
CA SER A 652 -2.29 -22.28 0.95
C SER A 652 -1.48 -21.31 1.81
N GLY A 653 -1.75 -20.00 1.70
CA GLY A 653 -1.09 -18.96 2.50
C GLY A 653 -1.32 -19.01 4.02
N ASP A 654 -2.32 -19.76 4.50
CA ASP A 654 -2.60 -20.00 5.92
C ASP A 654 -2.22 -21.43 6.36
N SER A 655 -1.90 -22.32 5.41
CA SER A 655 -1.52 -23.71 5.65
C SER A 655 -0.04 -23.84 6.01
N ALA A 656 0.28 -24.72 6.96
CA ALA A 656 1.64 -25.21 7.12
C ALA A 656 1.98 -26.16 5.96
N CYS A 657 3.23 -26.17 5.52
CA CYS A 657 3.69 -27.10 4.48
C CYS A 657 5.03 -27.75 4.82
N VAL A 658 5.30 -28.90 4.20
CA VAL A 658 6.56 -29.65 4.33
C VAL A 658 7.23 -29.86 2.99
N LEU A 659 8.54 -29.59 2.95
CA LEU A 659 9.41 -29.86 1.81
C LEU A 659 10.61 -30.71 2.29
N PRO A 660 10.82 -31.93 1.75
CA PRO A 660 10.00 -32.60 0.73
C PRO A 660 8.66 -33.13 1.29
N PRO A 661 7.73 -33.56 0.42
CA PRO A 661 6.50 -34.24 0.81
C PRO A 661 6.78 -35.48 1.68
N GLN A 662 5.91 -35.74 2.64
CA GLN A 662 6.05 -36.83 3.63
C GLN A 662 5.12 -38.00 3.35
N THR A 663 3.90 -37.77 2.86
CA THR A 663 2.89 -38.82 2.65
C THR A 663 2.66 -39.14 1.18
N LEU A 664 3.01 -38.23 0.27
CA LEU A 664 2.84 -38.45 -1.17
C LEU A 664 3.72 -39.60 -1.69
N SER A 665 3.10 -40.53 -2.42
CA SER A 665 3.83 -41.63 -3.05
C SER A 665 4.74 -41.12 -4.17
N LYS A 666 5.80 -41.87 -4.50
CA LYS A 666 6.68 -41.53 -5.62
C LYS A 666 5.93 -41.38 -6.94
N ASN A 667 4.94 -42.23 -7.20
CA ASN A 667 4.14 -42.16 -8.42
C ASN A 667 3.32 -40.86 -8.49
N MET A 668 2.73 -40.43 -7.37
CA MET A 668 2.01 -39.15 -7.29
C MET A 668 2.95 -37.98 -7.55
N MET A 669 4.12 -37.97 -6.92
CA MET A 669 5.13 -36.93 -7.15
C MET A 669 5.61 -36.91 -8.62
N ASP A 670 5.78 -38.06 -9.26
CA ASP A 670 6.18 -38.15 -10.68
C ASP A 670 5.07 -37.63 -11.62
N GLU A 671 3.80 -37.86 -11.28
CA GLU A 671 2.64 -37.33 -12.01
C GLU A 671 2.53 -35.81 -11.87
N ILE A 672 2.67 -35.30 -10.65
CA ILE A 672 2.71 -33.85 -10.35
C ILE A 672 3.83 -33.18 -11.16
N ARG A 673 5.06 -33.72 -11.10
CA ARG A 673 6.20 -33.19 -11.89
C ARG A 673 5.88 -33.14 -13.38
N LYS A 674 5.32 -34.22 -13.92
CA LYS A 674 4.97 -34.29 -15.34
C LYS A 674 3.89 -33.27 -15.72
N ALA A 675 2.88 -33.10 -14.87
CA ALA A 675 1.85 -32.09 -15.06
C ALA A 675 2.45 -30.67 -15.03
N THR A 676 3.34 -30.39 -14.08
CA THR A 676 4.02 -29.09 -13.95
C THR A 676 4.83 -28.76 -15.19
N VAL A 677 5.62 -29.73 -15.69
CA VAL A 677 6.41 -29.55 -16.92
C VAL A 677 5.49 -29.25 -18.12
N ASN A 678 4.41 -30.01 -18.28
CA ASN A 678 3.48 -29.82 -19.39
C ASN A 678 2.78 -28.46 -19.34
N LEU A 679 2.34 -28.02 -18.14
CA LEU A 679 1.71 -26.72 -17.93
C LEU A 679 2.66 -25.58 -18.23
N ALA A 680 3.88 -25.62 -17.70
CA ALA A 680 4.88 -24.58 -17.91
C ALA A 680 5.22 -24.40 -19.41
N LEU A 681 5.35 -25.50 -20.16
CA LEU A 681 5.62 -25.44 -21.59
C LEU A 681 4.41 -24.96 -22.41
N GLU A 682 3.20 -25.40 -22.07
CA GLU A 682 1.97 -24.99 -22.77
C GLU A 682 1.61 -23.52 -22.55
N LEU A 683 1.84 -23.02 -21.33
CA LEU A 683 1.70 -21.61 -20.98
C LEU A 683 2.87 -20.76 -21.47
N GLN A 684 3.91 -21.38 -22.07
CA GLN A 684 5.10 -20.69 -22.58
C GLN A 684 5.79 -19.84 -21.49
N VAL A 685 5.86 -20.38 -20.28
CA VAL A 685 6.48 -19.72 -19.14
C VAL A 685 7.94 -19.39 -19.44
N LYS A 686 8.37 -18.19 -19.05
CA LYS A 686 9.76 -17.75 -19.06
C LYS A 686 10.06 -17.07 -17.73
N GLY A 687 10.67 -17.82 -16.81
CA GLY A 687 10.84 -17.44 -15.42
C GLY A 687 10.11 -18.41 -14.49
N LEU A 688 9.61 -17.89 -13.37
CA LEU A 688 8.96 -18.67 -12.33
C LEU A 688 7.50 -19.02 -12.71
N ILE A 689 7.06 -20.17 -12.25
CA ILE A 689 5.66 -20.60 -12.20
C ILE A 689 5.41 -21.31 -10.87
N ASN A 690 4.27 -21.00 -10.27
CA ASN A 690 3.70 -21.74 -9.15
C ASN A 690 2.45 -22.48 -9.64
N ILE A 691 2.25 -23.71 -9.16
CA ILE A 691 1.08 -24.53 -9.48
C ILE A 691 0.60 -25.26 -8.23
N GLN A 692 -0.71 -25.17 -7.99
CA GLN A 692 -1.40 -25.85 -6.90
C GLN A 692 -2.11 -27.11 -7.41
N TYR A 693 -1.96 -28.20 -6.68
CA TYR A 693 -2.61 -29.49 -6.92
C TYR A 693 -3.40 -29.93 -5.69
N ALA A 694 -4.43 -30.74 -5.91
CA ALA A 694 -5.10 -31.51 -4.87
C ALA A 694 -4.96 -33.00 -5.22
N VAL A 695 -4.62 -33.83 -4.23
CA VAL A 695 -4.31 -35.26 -4.39
C VAL A 695 -5.25 -36.13 -3.58
#